data_AF-A0A6G8FFV1-F1
#
_entry.id   AF-A0A6G8FFV1-F1
#
_cell.length_a   1.000
_cell.length_b   1.000
_cell.length_c   1.000
_cell.angle_alpha   90.00
_cell.angle_beta   90.00
_cell.angle_gamma   90.00
#
_symmetry.space_group_name_H-M   'P 1'
#
loop_
_entity.id
_entity.type
_entity.pdbx_description
1 polymer ?
#
loop_
_entity_poly.entity_id
_entity_poly.type
_entity_poly.pdbx_seq_one_letter_code
_entity_poly.pdbx_strand_id
1 'polypeptide(L)'
;MRSAWRHYRGRLIAAATVACALVAGSLVMVSAAQAVSYTFVVDSLDGTANARSINANGGVCKAVSGGCTLRAAIETSNALNLPKGQVTITVADWLNGNINPTNSASARMENSVISSFDYGAHFAVTAPVKIDLKNQVSIVSSVDTITAIFYVNGSDVELRNMTQILAGRSSFVAGPKSNGFTIDGGSTVTNKNYYPEAFLVIREGAKNTSVRNYQLQGFYPSGNSALFYVNNMTNNSSIATENLVVDNVDITYTSGGQCNAWDGSGCRTHILRFYPQNQNTELKGFTFKDSFVSNLTNQDAFPFSSNGTYSGSVRASDINISGNDFINVQGNGGAWYQAFISLPFGPINGTNVIENNQIVRAAGGQPYAVTWGGDTLSGQPAGGGTLRISNNYFNGYNANSIFLSNTGDVTVEKNTFGARSVSQGRPAIAEESYAGSGTMLANSANANGRVRTWYPSADAKVLTEDAPEGAAQVDSPLAEDIPVCVATVPVQAPTEGPFPADTVDLDVYWTQDRTAEIYLGRASEITGKSGTLILNLPVGEQSFPSTVVGQSDKATIVDAQTGAAKGYIRVQTIASESGQSSQYSRIVGISGSCRPEITINQAQDQNDPTLARDLHYTVTSSVPLRPESVLPAVDISAAAVAETIDADRLNPRNISAEPVPGSANREFTVIARVDDSATVQLGIAAEKVRSTGGLTNRDPAASVDPSVTFHNPVRLSPKSFTLVAGEPSGKDYRFKITAGAPDPTADLNFEATGDEATVTNKVSLSTNSPVVKAGETQSNKVRVTAEASEVEANTPAVFAHTVSSTDTNYDGLVVDSLLVRLFSVDPSISITKRAFVSVSDSSSPESIMATGTEALKGERLTDAQPVCFVYTVTNTSRDAWETILSDVTVTDSDTRLGEGGIIGVVPTLPVGESVMLSACSVLIPVDTTVEGP
;
A
#
# COMPACT_ATOMS: atom_id res chain seq x y z
N MET A 1 10.61 -14.75 0.21
CA MET A 1 12.00 -14.32 -0.05
C MET A 1 12.75 -14.27 1.29
N ARG A 2 13.71 -15.17 1.50
CA ARG A 2 14.51 -15.27 2.73
C ARG A 2 15.93 -14.80 2.43
N SER A 3 16.33 -13.66 2.97
CA SER A 3 17.72 -13.19 3.06
C SER A 3 17.76 -12.08 4.11
N ALA A 4 18.93 -11.92 4.75
CA ALA A 4 19.26 -10.95 5.81
C ALA A 4 18.66 -11.30 7.19
N TRP A 5 19.40 -11.55 8.27
CA TRP A 5 20.68 -10.98 8.69
C TRP A 5 21.39 -11.88 9.72
N ARG A 6 22.70 -12.06 9.56
CA ARG A 6 23.65 -12.50 10.59
C ARG A 6 24.80 -11.50 10.62
N HIS A 7 25.32 -11.29 11.83
CA HIS A 7 26.64 -10.76 12.23
C HIS A 7 26.71 -9.32 12.74
N TYR A 8 26.99 -9.21 14.04
CA TYR A 8 28.04 -8.32 14.56
C TYR A 8 28.85 -9.02 15.67
N ARG A 9 30.14 -9.25 15.35
CA ARG A 9 31.40 -9.12 16.14
C ARG A 9 31.36 -9.35 17.67
N GLY A 10 32.31 -10.02 18.34
CA GLY A 10 33.68 -10.40 17.99
C GLY A 10 34.75 -9.62 18.79
N ARG A 11 35.33 -10.30 19.81
CA ARG A 11 36.70 -10.18 20.40
C ARG A 11 37.02 -9.17 21.52
N LEU A 12 37.64 -9.70 22.59
CA LEU A 12 38.80 -9.15 23.36
C LEU A 12 39.46 -10.29 24.21
N ILE A 13 40.61 -10.84 23.78
CA ILE A 13 41.99 -10.75 24.37
C ILE A 13 42.09 -11.36 25.79
N ALA A 14 42.69 -12.54 26.04
CA ALA A 14 44.07 -13.05 25.93
C ALA A 14 45.04 -12.70 27.09
N ALA A 15 45.70 -13.77 27.58
CA ALA A 15 46.99 -13.86 28.29
C ALA A 15 47.04 -13.76 29.83
N ALA A 16 47.35 -14.89 30.48
CA ALA A 16 48.40 -14.99 31.51
C ALA A 16 48.81 -16.46 31.70
N THR A 17 49.96 -16.82 31.15
CA THR A 17 50.70 -18.06 31.37
C THR A 17 51.91 -17.72 32.25
N VAL A 18 52.20 -18.53 33.27
CA VAL A 18 53.54 -19.10 33.60
C VAL A 18 53.68 -19.51 35.09
N ALA A 19 54.19 -20.74 35.25
CA ALA A 19 54.96 -21.31 36.36
C ALA A 19 54.26 -21.79 37.65
N CYS A 20 54.03 -23.10 37.75
CA CYS A 20 54.98 -23.99 38.46
C CYS A 20 54.64 -25.46 38.20
N ALA A 21 55.58 -26.16 37.58
CA ALA A 21 55.61 -27.61 37.49
C ALA A 21 56.15 -28.18 38.81
N LEU A 22 55.38 -29.06 39.46
CA LEU A 22 55.85 -30.17 40.32
C LEU A 22 54.66 -30.80 41.09
N VAL A 23 53.80 -31.54 40.40
CA VAL A 23 53.19 -32.76 40.96
C VAL A 23 53.05 -33.76 39.80
N ALA A 24 54.10 -34.55 39.61
CA ALA A 24 54.05 -35.77 38.82
C ALA A 24 53.19 -36.78 39.61
N GLY A 25 51.96 -37.01 39.16
CA GLY A 25 51.04 -37.96 39.79
C GLY A 25 49.77 -38.13 38.98
N SER A 26 49.77 -39.13 38.09
CA SER A 26 48.58 -39.78 37.52
C SER A 26 47.55 -38.90 36.80
N LEU A 27 47.91 -38.40 35.61
CA LEU A 27 46.93 -38.16 34.55
C LEU A 27 46.84 -39.43 33.71
N VAL A 28 45.86 -40.28 34.03
CA VAL A 28 45.38 -41.29 33.11
C VAL A 28 44.82 -40.53 31.91
N MET A 29 45.52 -40.59 30.78
CA MET A 29 44.93 -40.34 29.47
C MET A 29 43.79 -41.35 29.33
N VAL A 30 42.58 -40.97 29.73
CA VAL A 30 41.38 -41.68 29.31
C VAL A 30 41.29 -41.41 27.82
N SER A 31 41.87 -42.32 27.03
CA SER A 31 41.45 -42.51 25.66
C SER A 31 39.94 -42.65 25.71
N ALA A 32 39.21 -41.61 25.32
CA ALA A 32 37.78 -41.72 25.07
C ALA A 32 37.65 -42.83 24.02
N ALA A 33 37.24 -44.02 24.46
CA ALA A 33 36.92 -45.11 23.56
C ALA A 33 35.89 -44.53 22.58
N GLN A 34 36.24 -44.46 21.30
CA GLN A 34 35.26 -44.10 20.27
C GLN A 34 34.14 -45.12 20.40
N ALA A 35 32.93 -44.64 20.71
CA ALA A 35 31.77 -45.49 20.79
C ALA A 35 31.63 -46.21 19.44
N VAL A 36 31.56 -47.54 19.48
CA VAL A 36 31.46 -48.35 18.26
C VAL A 36 30.08 -48.10 17.65
N SER A 37 30.04 -47.50 16.45
CA SER A 37 28.82 -47.33 15.68
C SER A 37 28.64 -48.49 14.71
N TYR A 38 27.42 -49.00 14.61
CA TYR A 38 27.01 -50.08 13.72
C TYR A 38 26.09 -49.55 12.62
N THR A 39 26.41 -49.90 11.37
CA THR A 39 25.51 -49.70 10.23
C THR A 39 25.16 -51.05 9.64
N PHE A 40 23.89 -51.45 9.74
CA PHE A 40 23.38 -52.66 9.10
C PHE A 40 22.73 -52.28 7.77
N VAL A 41 23.28 -52.80 6.67
CA VAL A 41 22.77 -52.56 5.31
C VAL A 41 21.94 -53.76 4.88
N VAL A 42 20.61 -53.58 4.85
CA VAL A 42 19.65 -54.57 4.38
C VAL A 42 19.82 -54.76 2.87
N ASP A 43 20.00 -56.01 2.44
CA ASP A 43 20.21 -56.43 1.05
C ASP A 43 19.21 -57.52 0.60
N SER A 44 18.24 -57.87 1.45
CA SER A 44 17.24 -58.89 1.17
C SER A 44 15.83 -58.45 1.61
N LEU A 45 14.85 -58.72 0.75
CA LEU A 45 13.42 -58.45 0.99
C LEU A 45 12.67 -59.62 1.67
N ASP A 46 13.37 -60.66 2.11
CA ASP A 46 12.75 -61.83 2.73
C ASP A 46 11.98 -61.45 4.01
N GLY A 47 10.66 -61.68 4.00
CA GLY A 47 9.72 -61.48 5.12
C GLY A 47 9.16 -62.79 5.69
N THR A 48 9.79 -63.92 5.38
CA THR A 48 9.38 -65.25 5.87
C THR A 48 10.02 -65.59 7.21
N ALA A 49 9.76 -66.81 7.72
CA ALA A 49 10.42 -67.31 8.94
C ALA A 49 11.96 -67.40 8.83
N ASN A 50 12.51 -67.48 7.61
CA ASN A 50 13.96 -67.54 7.37
C ASN A 50 14.64 -66.16 7.42
N ALA A 51 13.86 -65.08 7.53
CA ALA A 51 14.39 -63.73 7.67
C ALA A 51 15.04 -63.45 9.03
N ARG A 52 14.89 -64.33 10.02
CA ARG A 52 15.49 -64.17 11.36
C ARG A 52 17.03 -64.23 11.31
N SER A 53 17.67 -63.56 12.25
CA SER A 53 19.13 -63.59 12.47
C SER A 53 19.61 -65.00 12.81
N ILE A 54 20.74 -65.41 12.23
CA ILE A 54 21.41 -66.66 12.62
C ILE A 54 22.13 -66.53 13.98
N ASN A 55 22.49 -65.30 14.37
CA ASN A 55 23.08 -64.97 15.68
C ASN A 55 22.92 -63.48 16.01
N ALA A 56 21.86 -63.13 16.75
CA ALA A 56 21.56 -61.73 17.09
C ALA A 56 22.63 -61.05 17.97
N ASN A 57 23.37 -61.80 18.80
CA ASN A 57 24.41 -61.25 19.67
C ASN A 57 25.75 -61.03 18.95
N GLY A 58 25.88 -61.45 17.69
CA GLY A 58 27.15 -61.44 16.95
C GLY A 58 27.57 -60.08 16.40
N GLY A 59 26.72 -59.05 16.50
CA GLY A 59 26.99 -57.71 15.95
C GLY A 59 27.09 -57.66 14.41
N VAL A 60 26.68 -58.73 13.72
CA VAL A 60 26.69 -58.86 12.26
C VAL A 60 25.28 -59.18 11.79
N CYS A 61 24.75 -58.39 10.87
CA CYS A 61 23.46 -58.67 10.26
C CYS A 61 23.58 -59.81 9.23
N LYS A 62 23.14 -61.02 9.61
CA LYS A 62 23.05 -62.17 8.71
C LYS A 62 21.83 -63.03 9.06
N ALA A 63 20.91 -63.18 8.11
CA ALA A 63 19.72 -63.99 8.25
C ALA A 63 19.97 -65.47 7.91
N VAL A 64 19.05 -66.35 8.31
CA VAL A 64 19.04 -67.77 7.93
C VAL A 64 18.93 -67.94 6.40
N SER A 65 18.26 -67.02 5.70
CA SER A 65 18.18 -66.99 4.24
C SER A 65 19.46 -66.52 3.52
N GLY A 66 20.49 -66.09 4.25
CA GLY A 66 21.84 -65.86 3.72
C GLY A 66 22.30 -64.40 3.64
N GLY A 67 21.39 -63.44 3.41
CA GLY A 67 21.66 -61.99 3.36
C GLY A 67 21.33 -61.25 4.66
N CYS A 68 21.51 -59.93 4.70
CA CYS A 68 21.00 -59.06 5.75
C CYS A 68 19.55 -58.65 5.43
N THR A 69 18.59 -59.23 6.16
CA THR A 69 17.17 -58.82 6.10
C THR A 69 16.89 -57.72 7.12
N LEU A 70 15.79 -56.99 6.95
CA LEU A 70 15.34 -56.01 7.95
C LEU A 70 15.09 -56.66 9.32
N ARG A 71 14.50 -57.87 9.36
CA ARG A 71 14.28 -58.61 10.61
C ARG A 71 15.61 -58.93 11.31
N ALA A 72 16.59 -59.48 10.59
CA ALA A 72 17.88 -59.83 11.17
C ALA A 72 18.63 -58.58 11.68
N ALA A 73 18.52 -57.45 10.98
CA ALA A 73 19.11 -56.18 11.41
C ALA A 73 18.48 -55.68 12.71
N ILE A 74 17.14 -55.72 12.83
CA ILE A 74 16.42 -55.30 14.03
C ILE A 74 16.70 -56.24 15.20
N GLU A 75 16.69 -57.57 14.99
CA GLU A 75 17.03 -58.54 16.04
C GLU A 75 18.46 -58.32 16.56
N THR A 76 19.41 -58.03 15.67
CA THR A 76 20.79 -57.72 16.05
C THR A 76 20.89 -56.38 16.80
N SER A 77 20.17 -55.35 16.34
CA SER A 77 20.10 -54.04 17.02
C SER A 77 19.54 -54.18 18.44
N ASN A 78 18.45 -54.92 18.61
CA ASN A 78 17.82 -55.17 19.90
C ASN A 78 18.74 -55.91 20.86
N ALA A 79 19.50 -56.91 20.36
CA ALA A 79 20.44 -57.66 21.17
C ALA A 79 21.67 -56.82 21.60
N LEU A 80 22.15 -55.93 20.72
CA LEU A 80 23.25 -55.02 21.04
C LEU A 80 22.82 -53.94 22.06
N ASN A 81 21.59 -53.44 21.95
CA ASN A 81 20.99 -52.44 22.85
C ASN A 81 21.91 -51.24 23.16
N LEU A 82 22.50 -50.65 22.11
CA LEU A 82 23.43 -49.55 22.26
C LEU A 82 22.71 -48.20 22.43
N PRO A 83 23.36 -47.18 23.01
CA PRO A 83 22.81 -45.84 23.13
C PRO A 83 22.39 -45.20 21.79
N LYS A 84 21.49 -44.22 21.88
CA LYS A 84 21.01 -43.40 20.75
C LYS A 84 22.15 -42.95 19.83
N GLY A 85 21.95 -43.11 18.52
CA GLY A 85 22.90 -42.68 17.49
C GLY A 85 24.00 -43.68 17.16
N GLN A 86 24.12 -44.79 17.89
CA GLN A 86 25.15 -45.80 17.62
C GLN A 86 24.71 -46.90 16.67
N VAL A 87 23.41 -47.12 16.44
CA VAL A 87 22.94 -48.11 15.46
C VAL A 87 22.10 -47.44 14.37
N THR A 88 22.49 -47.68 13.12
CA THR A 88 21.70 -47.32 11.93
C THR A 88 21.40 -48.59 11.12
N ILE A 89 20.14 -48.81 10.81
CA ILE A 89 19.68 -49.78 9.83
C ILE A 89 19.32 -49.00 8.56
N THR A 90 19.90 -49.37 7.43
CA THR A 90 19.59 -48.77 6.13
C THR A 90 19.50 -49.83 5.06
N VAL A 91 19.15 -49.45 3.84
CA VAL A 91 19.01 -50.37 2.69
C VAL A 91 20.14 -50.14 1.69
N ALA A 92 20.57 -51.22 1.04
CA ALA A 92 21.53 -51.17 -0.06
C ALA A 92 20.96 -50.35 -1.22
N ASP A 93 21.81 -49.56 -1.91
CA ASP A 93 21.33 -48.57 -2.89
C ASP A 93 20.59 -49.20 -4.09
N TRP A 94 20.83 -50.48 -4.37
CA TRP A 94 20.17 -51.24 -5.42
C TRP A 94 18.90 -51.96 -4.96
N LEU A 95 18.63 -52.04 -3.64
CA LEU A 95 17.50 -52.78 -3.09
C LEU A 95 16.22 -51.95 -3.23
N ASN A 96 15.31 -52.41 -4.08
CA ASN A 96 13.98 -51.83 -4.25
C ASN A 96 12.93 -52.95 -4.31
N GLY A 97 11.79 -52.74 -3.67
CA GLY A 97 10.66 -53.65 -3.72
C GLY A 97 9.93 -53.76 -2.39
N ASN A 98 9.13 -54.82 -2.28
CA ASN A 98 8.26 -55.03 -1.12
C ASN A 98 8.76 -56.17 -0.24
N ILE A 99 8.92 -55.90 1.05
CA ILE A 99 8.91 -56.96 2.06
C ILE A 99 7.46 -57.34 2.28
N ASN A 100 7.10 -58.60 2.02
CA ASN A 100 5.75 -59.12 2.24
C ASN A 100 5.69 -59.88 3.58
N PRO A 101 5.14 -59.30 4.66
CA PRO A 101 5.00 -59.98 5.93
C PRO A 101 4.10 -61.22 5.80
N THR A 102 4.61 -62.39 6.16
CA THR A 102 3.79 -63.60 6.17
C THR A 102 2.96 -63.70 7.45
N ASN A 103 1.68 -64.10 7.33
CA ASN A 103 0.77 -64.25 8.46
C ASN A 103 1.03 -65.52 9.28
N SER A 104 2.25 -65.71 9.77
CA SER A 104 2.68 -66.89 10.53
C SER A 104 3.41 -66.52 11.81
N ALA A 105 3.18 -67.25 12.90
CA ALA A 105 3.82 -66.97 14.19
C ALA A 105 5.36 -67.05 14.14
N SER A 106 5.91 -67.92 13.28
CA SER A 106 7.35 -68.08 13.09
C SER A 106 8.00 -66.92 12.33
N ALA A 107 7.24 -66.19 11.51
CA ALA A 107 7.73 -65.01 10.79
C ALA A 107 7.65 -63.71 11.60
N ARG A 108 6.93 -63.69 12.71
CA ARG A 108 6.77 -62.52 13.59
C ARG A 108 7.88 -62.43 14.63
N MET A 109 8.22 -61.21 15.02
CA MET A 109 9.08 -60.95 16.18
C MET A 109 8.30 -60.86 17.49
N GLU A 110 7.02 -60.46 17.43
CA GLU A 110 6.11 -60.40 18.59
C GLU A 110 4.82 -61.15 18.26
N ASN A 111 4.41 -62.05 19.17
CA ASN A 111 3.24 -62.92 18.99
C ASN A 111 2.12 -62.64 20.00
N SER A 112 2.40 -61.88 21.05
CA SER A 112 1.41 -61.47 22.04
C SER A 112 0.54 -60.31 21.53
N VAL A 113 -0.60 -60.09 22.18
CA VAL A 113 -1.46 -58.94 21.90
C VAL A 113 -0.74 -57.65 22.30
N ILE A 114 -0.56 -56.74 21.35
CA ILE A 114 0.19 -55.48 21.56
C ILE A 114 -0.69 -54.23 21.50
N SER A 115 -1.95 -54.36 21.11
CA SER A 115 -2.97 -53.33 21.18
C SER A 115 -4.35 -53.99 21.18
N SER A 116 -5.43 -53.23 21.40
CA SER A 116 -6.79 -53.77 21.18
C SER A 116 -7.11 -54.07 19.71
N PHE A 117 -6.20 -53.78 18.78
CA PHE A 117 -6.32 -53.98 17.33
C PHE A 117 -5.39 -55.08 16.80
N ASP A 118 -4.26 -55.32 17.46
CA ASP A 118 -3.13 -56.05 16.90
C ASP A 118 -2.73 -57.26 17.75
N TYR A 119 -2.79 -58.46 17.15
CA TYR A 119 -2.37 -59.74 17.71
C TYR A 119 -0.90 -60.05 17.32
N GLY A 120 0.01 -59.20 17.80
CA GLY A 120 1.45 -59.30 17.53
C GLY A 120 1.94 -58.33 16.46
N ALA A 121 3.23 -58.41 16.16
CA ALA A 121 3.87 -57.57 15.14
C ALA A 121 4.94 -58.33 14.36
N HIS A 122 5.08 -57.97 13.08
CA HIS A 122 6.10 -58.54 12.23
C HIS A 122 7.51 -58.14 12.69
N PHE A 123 7.72 -56.85 12.96
CA PHE A 123 8.95 -56.31 13.52
C PHE A 123 8.71 -55.77 14.93
N ALA A 124 9.59 -56.11 15.86
CA ALA A 124 9.59 -55.58 17.22
C ALA A 124 10.90 -54.82 17.47
N VAL A 125 10.82 -53.53 17.75
CA VAL A 125 11.98 -52.65 18.02
C VAL A 125 11.98 -52.32 19.50
N THR A 126 13.00 -52.75 20.23
CA THR A 126 13.06 -52.65 21.70
C THR A 126 14.30 -51.91 22.21
N ALA A 127 15.21 -51.54 21.31
CA ALA A 127 16.42 -50.78 21.59
C ALA A 127 16.49 -49.49 20.76
N PRO A 128 17.29 -48.48 21.17
CA PRO A 128 17.56 -47.28 20.38
C PRO A 128 18.13 -47.62 19.00
N VAL A 129 17.53 -47.08 17.94
CA VAL A 129 17.96 -47.33 16.56
C VAL A 129 17.39 -46.28 15.60
N LYS A 130 18.16 -45.94 14.57
CA LYS A 130 17.65 -45.26 13.38
C LYS A 130 17.44 -46.29 12.26
N ILE A 131 16.23 -46.40 11.72
CA ILE A 131 15.90 -47.22 10.55
C ILE A 131 15.54 -46.28 9.39
N ASP A 132 16.29 -46.33 8.30
CA ASP A 132 16.10 -45.47 7.13
C ASP A 132 15.96 -46.31 5.86
N LEU A 133 14.72 -46.43 5.37
CA LEU A 133 14.40 -47.23 4.19
C LEU A 133 14.56 -46.45 2.87
N LYS A 134 15.06 -45.20 2.93
CA LYS A 134 15.37 -44.34 1.78
C LYS A 134 14.22 -44.16 0.76
N ASN A 135 12.97 -44.41 1.15
CA ASN A 135 11.81 -44.51 0.25
C ASN A 135 11.96 -45.59 -0.85
N GLN A 136 12.88 -46.56 -0.68
CA GLN A 136 13.20 -47.60 -1.66
C GLN A 136 12.48 -48.92 -1.39
N VAL A 137 12.24 -49.24 -0.11
CA VAL A 137 11.63 -50.51 0.30
C VAL A 137 10.27 -50.25 0.94
N SER A 138 9.25 -50.94 0.43
CA SER A 138 7.91 -50.96 1.03
C SER A 138 7.71 -52.18 1.91
N ILE A 139 6.73 -52.11 2.81
CA ILE A 139 6.33 -53.24 3.65
C ILE A 139 4.80 -53.35 3.61
N VAL A 140 4.30 -54.13 2.65
CA VAL A 140 2.87 -54.30 2.40
C VAL A 140 2.53 -55.77 2.50
N SER A 141 1.58 -56.09 3.38
CA SER A 141 0.98 -57.42 3.45
C SER A 141 0.12 -57.71 2.23
N SER A 142 0.34 -58.86 1.58
CA SER A 142 -0.49 -59.30 0.45
C SER A 142 -1.86 -59.85 0.85
N VAL A 143 -2.09 -60.07 2.15
CA VAL A 143 -3.35 -60.59 2.71
C VAL A 143 -3.78 -59.73 3.89
N ASP A 144 -5.06 -59.82 4.24
CA ASP A 144 -5.54 -59.28 5.51
C ASP A 144 -4.85 -60.01 6.68
N THR A 145 -4.21 -59.25 7.56
CA THR A 145 -3.40 -59.75 8.68
C THR A 145 -3.86 -59.10 9.97
N ILE A 146 -3.94 -59.88 11.05
CA ILE A 146 -4.37 -59.39 12.36
C ILE A 146 -3.22 -58.78 13.18
N THR A 147 -2.11 -58.38 12.56
CA THR A 147 -0.86 -57.98 13.23
C THR A 147 -0.35 -56.64 12.72
N ALA A 148 0.36 -55.90 13.56
CA ALA A 148 1.02 -54.68 13.14
C ALA A 148 2.29 -54.95 12.31
N ILE A 149 2.75 -53.97 11.52
CA ILE A 149 4.08 -54.06 10.91
C ILE A 149 5.16 -53.84 11.96
N PHE A 150 5.17 -52.68 12.60
CA PHE A 150 6.16 -52.33 13.62
C PHE A 150 5.52 -52.21 14.99
N TYR A 151 6.09 -52.90 15.97
CA TYR A 151 5.89 -52.65 17.39
C TYR A 151 7.14 -52.02 17.98
N VAL A 152 7.04 -50.74 18.35
CA VAL A 152 8.14 -49.96 18.93
C VAL A 152 7.93 -49.89 20.44
N ASN A 153 8.74 -50.61 21.20
CA ASN A 153 8.64 -50.74 22.66
C ASN A 153 10.00 -50.55 23.34
N GLY A 154 10.73 -49.53 22.89
CA GLY A 154 12.02 -49.09 23.43
C GLY A 154 12.16 -47.57 23.26
N SER A 155 13.23 -46.99 23.81
CA SER A 155 13.48 -45.55 23.72
C SER A 155 14.29 -45.16 22.47
N ASP A 156 14.16 -43.91 22.04
CA ASP A 156 14.99 -43.28 21.00
C ASP A 156 15.03 -44.04 19.66
N VAL A 157 13.85 -44.43 19.19
CA VAL A 157 13.67 -45.09 17.89
C VAL A 157 13.28 -44.06 16.84
N GLU A 158 13.99 -44.04 15.72
CA GLU A 158 13.71 -43.15 14.60
C GLU A 158 13.49 -43.96 13.32
N LEU A 159 12.33 -43.82 12.70
CA LEU A 159 11.99 -44.41 11.41
C LEU A 159 11.95 -43.32 10.35
N ARG A 160 12.78 -43.41 9.32
CA ARG A 160 12.90 -42.41 8.25
C ARG A 160 12.55 -42.96 6.89
N ASN A 161 11.94 -42.10 6.07
CA ASN A 161 11.67 -42.36 4.65
C ASN A 161 10.91 -43.69 4.46
N MET A 162 9.88 -43.86 5.29
CA MET A 162 9.08 -45.08 5.38
C MET A 162 7.95 -45.00 4.36
N THR A 163 8.06 -45.70 3.24
CA THR A 163 7.06 -45.64 2.16
C THR A 163 6.26 -46.94 2.08
N GLN A 164 4.93 -46.83 1.99
CA GLN A 164 3.98 -47.94 1.84
C GLN A 164 4.16 -49.00 2.93
N ILE A 165 3.97 -48.58 4.20
CA ILE A 165 3.99 -49.46 5.36
C ILE A 165 2.55 -49.83 5.71
N LEU A 166 2.09 -51.00 5.28
CA LEU A 166 0.69 -51.39 5.29
C LEU A 166 0.52 -52.83 5.82
N ALA A 167 -0.14 -52.95 6.96
CA ALA A 167 -0.66 -54.22 7.48
C ALA A 167 -2.19 -54.32 7.26
N GLY A 168 -2.79 -55.46 7.59
CA GLY A 168 -4.26 -55.57 7.68
C GLY A 168 -4.85 -55.01 8.98
N ARG A 169 -4.01 -54.45 9.86
CA ARG A 169 -4.44 -53.70 11.06
C ARG A 169 -3.67 -52.39 11.13
N SER A 170 -2.66 -52.32 12.00
CA SER A 170 -1.89 -51.10 12.25
C SER A 170 -0.55 -51.09 11.52
N SER A 171 -0.16 -49.97 10.93
CA SER A 171 1.21 -49.83 10.39
C SER A 171 2.25 -49.79 11.52
N PHE A 172 1.98 -49.00 12.56
CA PHE A 172 2.88 -48.78 13.68
C PHE A 172 2.12 -48.88 15.01
N VAL A 173 2.77 -49.45 16.02
CA VAL A 173 2.31 -49.48 17.41
C VAL A 173 3.43 -48.98 18.31
N ALA A 174 3.21 -47.85 18.99
CA ALA A 174 4.05 -47.37 20.07
C ALA A 174 3.60 -48.06 21.37
N GLY A 175 4.45 -48.95 21.90
CA GLY A 175 4.19 -49.72 23.11
C GLY A 175 4.36 -48.93 24.41
N PRO A 176 3.99 -49.51 25.56
CA PRO A 176 4.02 -48.83 26.86
C PRO A 176 5.41 -48.34 27.33
N LYS A 177 6.50 -48.87 26.75
CA LYS A 177 7.88 -48.45 27.06
C LYS A 177 8.46 -47.51 26.00
N SER A 178 7.69 -47.14 24.98
CA SER A 178 8.12 -46.21 23.94
C SER A 178 8.40 -44.83 24.55
N ASN A 179 9.59 -44.29 24.30
CA ASN A 179 9.95 -42.94 24.69
C ASN A 179 10.88 -42.30 23.66
N GLY A 180 10.42 -41.26 22.97
CA GLY A 180 11.21 -40.61 21.90
C GLY A 180 11.14 -41.40 20.59
N PHE A 181 9.94 -41.84 20.22
CA PHE A 181 9.69 -42.53 18.95
C PHE A 181 9.33 -41.52 17.85
N THR A 182 10.11 -41.48 16.78
CA THR A 182 9.91 -40.56 15.66
C THR A 182 9.69 -41.31 14.35
N ILE A 183 8.66 -40.93 13.60
CA ILE A 183 8.48 -41.25 12.19
C ILE A 183 8.68 -39.95 11.40
N ASP A 184 9.65 -39.92 10.49
CA ASP A 184 10.05 -38.72 9.76
C ASP A 184 10.25 -39.00 8.27
N GLY A 185 9.38 -38.45 7.43
CA GLY A 185 9.45 -38.64 5.99
C GLY A 185 8.86 -39.97 5.51
N GLY A 186 8.27 -39.93 4.33
CA GLY A 186 7.68 -41.08 3.65
C GLY A 186 6.19 -40.89 3.36
N SER A 187 5.56 -41.94 2.88
CA SER A 187 4.12 -41.92 2.56
C SER A 187 3.48 -43.28 2.75
N THR A 188 2.25 -43.31 3.24
CA THR A 188 1.42 -44.51 3.30
C THR A 188 0.08 -44.21 2.65
N VAL A 189 -0.03 -44.64 1.40
CA VAL A 189 -1.19 -44.37 0.53
C VAL A 189 -1.78 -45.70 0.10
N THR A 190 -2.89 -46.08 0.71
CA THR A 190 -3.58 -47.32 0.41
C THR A 190 -4.42 -47.17 -0.85
N ASN A 191 -4.06 -47.86 -1.92
CA ASN A 191 -4.77 -47.83 -3.20
C ASN A 191 -5.09 -49.22 -3.77
N LYS A 192 -4.78 -50.30 -3.04
CA LYS A 192 -4.93 -51.69 -3.52
C LYS A 192 -6.00 -52.51 -2.81
N ASN A 193 -6.31 -52.21 -1.55
CA ASN A 193 -7.29 -52.96 -0.74
C ASN A 193 -7.66 -52.13 0.49
N TYR A 194 -8.72 -52.48 1.22
CA TYR A 194 -9.09 -51.80 2.46
C TYR A 194 -8.34 -52.29 3.71
N TYR A 195 -7.47 -53.29 3.64
CA TYR A 195 -7.00 -53.98 4.87
C TYR A 195 -6.40 -53.05 5.94
N PRO A 196 -5.61 -52.01 5.62
CA PRO A 196 -5.06 -51.10 6.62
C PRO A 196 -6.16 -50.31 7.35
N GLU A 197 -6.23 -50.43 8.67
CA GLU A 197 -7.26 -49.79 9.50
C GLU A 197 -6.71 -48.63 10.35
N ALA A 198 -5.44 -48.73 10.79
CA ALA A 198 -4.80 -47.68 11.58
C ALA A 198 -3.37 -47.40 11.11
N PHE A 199 -2.95 -46.14 11.18
CA PHE A 199 -1.57 -45.78 10.86
C PHE A 199 -0.68 -45.96 12.10
N LEU A 200 -1.01 -45.31 13.20
CA LEU A 200 -0.26 -45.34 14.44
C LEU A 200 -1.18 -45.58 15.64
N VAL A 201 -0.97 -46.69 16.34
CA VAL A 201 -1.56 -46.94 17.65
C VAL A 201 -0.58 -46.53 18.75
N ILE A 202 -1.05 -45.79 19.74
CA ILE A 202 -0.25 -45.31 20.86
C ILE A 202 -0.79 -45.90 22.16
N ARG A 203 -0.02 -46.80 22.78
CA ARG A 203 -0.37 -47.47 24.02
C ARG A 203 -0.21 -46.57 25.23
N GLU A 204 -0.99 -46.83 26.27
CA GLU A 204 -0.84 -46.21 27.57
C GLU A 204 0.62 -46.33 28.07
N GLY A 205 1.20 -45.22 28.53
CA GLY A 205 2.59 -45.15 29.01
C GLY A 205 3.61 -44.74 27.94
N ALA A 206 3.25 -44.75 26.66
CA ALA A 206 4.11 -44.22 25.61
C ALA A 206 4.32 -42.70 25.75
N LYS A 207 5.56 -42.24 25.51
CA LYS A 207 5.97 -40.84 25.68
C LYS A 207 6.70 -40.30 24.45
N ASN A 208 6.58 -39.00 24.20
CA ASN A 208 7.36 -38.26 23.20
C ASN A 208 7.31 -38.96 21.83
N THR A 209 6.11 -39.21 21.32
CA THR A 209 5.90 -39.85 20.02
C THR A 209 5.61 -38.78 18.98
N SER A 210 6.36 -38.77 17.87
CA SER A 210 6.23 -37.75 16.83
C SER A 210 6.10 -38.34 15.43
N VAL A 211 5.16 -37.84 14.65
CA VAL A 211 5.05 -38.11 13.20
C VAL A 211 5.22 -36.80 12.46
N ARG A 212 6.14 -36.75 11.50
CA ARG A 212 6.38 -35.53 10.72
C ARG A 212 6.75 -35.75 9.27
N ASN A 213 6.46 -34.75 8.44
CA ASN A 213 6.80 -34.73 7.01
C ASN A 213 6.26 -35.96 6.26
N TYR A 214 5.02 -36.35 6.54
CA TYR A 214 4.48 -37.65 6.13
C TYR A 214 3.17 -37.52 5.37
N GLN A 215 2.94 -38.38 4.38
CA GLN A 215 1.67 -38.42 3.63
C GLN A 215 0.83 -39.65 3.98
N LEU A 216 -0.46 -39.47 4.22
CA LEU A 216 -1.42 -40.52 4.59
C LEU A 216 -2.66 -40.49 3.69
N GLN A 217 -3.11 -41.68 3.25
CA GLN A 217 -4.37 -41.85 2.52
C GLN A 217 -4.89 -43.30 2.59
N GLY A 218 -6.21 -43.48 2.57
CA GLY A 218 -6.84 -44.75 2.17
C GLY A 218 -6.99 -45.82 3.26
N PHE A 219 -6.97 -45.45 4.53
CA PHE A 219 -7.25 -46.40 5.64
C PHE A 219 -8.75 -46.69 5.73
N TYR A 220 -9.11 -47.93 6.11
CA TYR A 220 -10.49 -48.39 6.20
C TYR A 220 -11.23 -47.88 7.44
N PRO A 221 -12.40 -47.25 7.27
CA PRO A 221 -13.22 -46.80 8.38
C PRO A 221 -14.03 -47.93 9.00
N SER A 222 -13.40 -48.73 9.85
CA SER A 222 -14.14 -49.54 10.82
C SER A 222 -14.65 -48.65 11.96
N GLY A 223 -15.72 -49.04 12.66
CA GLY A 223 -16.33 -48.24 13.72
C GLY A 223 -15.40 -47.83 14.87
N ASN A 224 -14.25 -48.51 15.02
CA ASN A 224 -13.23 -48.20 16.02
C ASN A 224 -11.86 -47.80 15.42
N SER A 225 -11.72 -47.64 14.11
CA SER A 225 -10.45 -47.31 13.45
C SER A 225 -10.10 -45.81 13.51
N ALA A 226 -8.81 -45.47 13.46
CA ALA A 226 -8.30 -44.10 13.22
C ALA A 226 -6.87 -44.13 12.68
N LEU A 227 -6.45 -43.05 12.02
CA LEU A 227 -5.04 -42.86 11.67
C LEU A 227 -4.18 -42.83 12.93
N PHE A 228 -4.57 -42.04 13.93
CA PHE A 228 -3.92 -41.97 15.23
C PHE A 228 -4.86 -42.53 16.29
N TYR A 229 -4.45 -43.62 16.93
CA TYR A 229 -5.30 -44.38 17.83
C TYR A 229 -4.71 -44.46 19.23
N VAL A 230 -5.28 -43.72 20.18
CA VAL A 230 -4.83 -43.75 21.58
C VAL A 230 -5.51 -44.93 22.27
N ASN A 231 -4.72 -45.89 22.71
CA ASN A 231 -5.19 -47.19 23.17
C ASN A 231 -4.76 -47.46 24.61
N ASN A 232 -5.72 -47.48 25.52
CA ASN A 232 -5.55 -47.94 26.90
C ASN A 232 -6.17 -49.34 27.04
N MET A 233 -5.34 -50.39 27.04
CA MET A 233 -5.81 -51.76 27.21
C MET A 233 -5.98 -52.18 28.67
N THR A 234 -5.21 -51.59 29.58
CA THR A 234 -5.21 -51.99 30.99
C THR A 234 -6.46 -51.54 31.75
N ASN A 235 -7.27 -50.63 31.17
CA ASN A 235 -8.39 -49.96 31.84
C ASN A 235 -7.97 -49.30 33.17
N ASN A 236 -6.68 -49.04 33.37
CA ASN A 236 -6.14 -48.42 34.57
C ASN A 236 -6.09 -46.90 34.37
N SER A 237 -6.73 -46.17 35.28
CA SER A 237 -6.98 -44.72 35.19
C SER A 237 -5.78 -43.85 35.58
N SER A 238 -4.53 -44.30 35.47
CA SER A 238 -3.36 -43.55 35.97
C SER A 238 -2.14 -43.50 35.04
N ILE A 239 -2.14 -44.23 33.93
CA ILE A 239 -1.00 -44.24 33.00
C ILE A 239 -1.36 -43.43 31.75
N ALA A 240 -0.83 -42.21 31.68
CA ALA A 240 -1.06 -41.33 30.54
C ALA A 240 -0.24 -41.72 29.32
N THR A 241 -0.77 -41.43 28.14
CA THR A 241 0.03 -41.21 26.93
C THR A 241 0.52 -39.75 26.96
N GLU A 242 1.81 -39.53 26.75
CA GLU A 242 2.43 -38.20 26.91
C GLU A 242 3.09 -37.70 25.62
N ASN A 243 2.87 -36.44 25.26
CA ASN A 243 3.54 -35.72 24.17
C ASN A 243 3.45 -36.42 22.81
N LEU A 244 2.22 -36.55 22.29
CA LEU A 244 1.96 -36.97 20.91
C LEU A 244 1.99 -35.75 19.98
N VAL A 245 2.90 -35.76 19.00
CA VAL A 245 3.08 -34.67 18.03
C VAL A 245 2.86 -35.16 16.60
N VAL A 246 1.98 -34.49 15.86
CA VAL A 246 1.75 -34.65 14.43
C VAL A 246 2.05 -33.30 13.78
N ASP A 247 3.08 -33.24 12.93
CA ASP A 247 3.65 -32.01 12.41
C ASP A 247 3.92 -32.11 10.91
N ASN A 248 3.37 -31.21 10.09
CA ASN A 248 3.56 -31.25 8.64
C ASN A 248 3.18 -32.62 8.03
N VAL A 249 1.95 -33.07 8.31
CA VAL A 249 1.40 -34.33 7.79
C VAL A 249 0.24 -34.06 6.82
N ASP A 250 0.32 -34.65 5.64
CA ASP A 250 -0.69 -34.52 4.58
C ASP A 250 -1.67 -35.69 4.64
N ILE A 251 -2.91 -35.44 5.03
CA ILE A 251 -4.00 -36.42 5.06
C ILE A 251 -4.97 -36.10 3.93
N THR A 252 -4.81 -36.76 2.78
CA THR A 252 -5.57 -36.43 1.57
C THR A 252 -6.43 -37.60 1.13
N TYR A 253 -7.74 -37.37 0.99
CA TYR A 253 -8.65 -38.35 0.42
C TYR A 253 -9.05 -37.95 -1.01
N THR A 254 -9.18 -38.93 -1.89
CA THR A 254 -9.67 -38.69 -3.25
C THR A 254 -11.17 -38.38 -3.24
N SER A 255 -11.60 -37.52 -4.17
CA SER A 255 -13.01 -37.20 -4.39
C SER A 255 -13.79 -38.37 -5.03
N GLY A 256 -13.08 -39.35 -5.58
CA GLY A 256 -13.59 -40.65 -6.06
C GLY A 256 -12.80 -41.84 -5.50
N GLY A 257 -13.00 -43.02 -6.06
CA GLY A 257 -12.39 -44.27 -5.58
C GLY A 257 -13.37 -45.12 -4.76
N GLN A 258 -13.08 -46.40 -4.63
CA GLN A 258 -13.87 -47.33 -3.82
C GLN A 258 -13.16 -47.63 -2.50
N CYS A 259 -13.93 -48.06 -1.50
CA CYS A 259 -13.40 -48.61 -0.27
C CYS A 259 -13.86 -50.07 -0.15
N ASN A 260 -13.12 -50.97 -0.78
CA ASN A 260 -13.42 -52.40 -0.84
C ASN A 260 -12.13 -53.26 -0.88
N ALA A 261 -12.29 -54.58 -0.93
CA ALA A 261 -11.17 -55.52 -0.79
C ALA A 261 -10.11 -55.40 -1.91
N TRP A 262 -10.43 -54.71 -3.00
CA TRP A 262 -9.61 -54.59 -4.21
C TRP A 262 -9.22 -53.14 -4.54
N ASP A 263 -9.73 -52.17 -3.78
CA ASP A 263 -9.44 -50.74 -3.91
C ASP A 263 -9.65 -50.06 -2.56
N GLY A 264 -8.57 -49.49 -2.01
CA GLY A 264 -8.58 -48.71 -0.78
C GLY A 264 -8.54 -47.20 -1.00
N SER A 265 -8.46 -46.74 -2.26
CA SER A 265 -8.21 -45.33 -2.58
C SER A 265 -9.31 -44.40 -2.07
N GLY A 266 -10.56 -44.89 -2.02
CA GLY A 266 -11.73 -44.18 -1.50
C GLY A 266 -11.99 -44.38 -0.01
N CYS A 267 -11.15 -45.13 0.71
CA CYS A 267 -11.33 -45.32 2.15
C CYS A 267 -10.95 -44.05 2.92
N ARG A 268 -11.83 -43.64 3.85
CA ARG A 268 -11.68 -42.43 4.66
C ARG A 268 -11.84 -42.81 6.13
N THR A 269 -10.76 -42.73 6.91
CA THR A 269 -10.75 -43.09 8.33
C THR A 269 -10.69 -41.84 9.21
N HIS A 270 -11.16 -41.97 10.45
CA HIS A 270 -11.01 -40.97 11.50
C HIS A 270 -9.55 -40.51 11.65
N ILE A 271 -9.32 -39.23 11.98
CA ILE A 271 -7.96 -38.75 12.26
C ILE A 271 -7.50 -39.27 13.62
N LEU A 272 -8.25 -38.95 14.69
CA LEU A 272 -7.95 -39.35 16.06
C LEU A 272 -9.11 -40.15 16.66
N ARG A 273 -8.80 -41.23 17.38
CA ARG A 273 -9.75 -41.97 18.23
C ARG A 273 -9.09 -42.46 19.51
N PHE A 274 -9.95 -42.85 20.46
CA PHE A 274 -9.58 -43.31 21.79
C PHE A 274 -10.26 -44.65 22.08
N TYR A 275 -9.57 -45.53 22.81
CA TYR A 275 -10.17 -46.75 23.34
C TYR A 275 -9.61 -47.15 24.71
N PRO A 276 -10.49 -47.37 25.71
CA PRO A 276 -11.90 -46.97 25.70
C PRO A 276 -12.05 -45.44 25.63
N GLN A 277 -13.16 -44.95 25.08
CA GLN A 277 -13.46 -43.51 25.05
C GLN A 277 -14.17 -43.08 26.34
N ASN A 278 -13.40 -43.02 27.43
CA ASN A 278 -13.85 -42.63 28.77
C ASN A 278 -12.70 -42.06 29.60
N GLN A 279 -12.99 -41.71 30.85
CA GLN A 279 -12.07 -41.05 31.79
C GLN A 279 -10.85 -41.89 32.19
N ASN A 280 -10.80 -43.18 31.84
CA ASN A 280 -9.61 -44.00 32.07
C ASN A 280 -8.54 -43.78 31.01
N THR A 281 -8.88 -43.22 29.86
CA THR A 281 -7.92 -42.87 28.82
C THR A 281 -7.44 -41.45 29.03
N GLU A 282 -6.13 -41.28 29.17
CA GLU A 282 -5.49 -40.00 29.43
C GLU A 282 -4.44 -39.68 28.35
N LEU A 283 -4.56 -38.49 27.77
CA LEU A 283 -3.61 -37.93 26.80
C LEU A 283 -3.12 -36.57 27.29
N LYS A 284 -1.85 -36.49 27.67
CA LYS A 284 -1.22 -35.24 28.14
C LYS A 284 -0.24 -34.74 27.10
N GLY A 285 -0.48 -33.56 26.54
CA GLY A 285 0.33 -33.01 25.46
C GLY A 285 -0.02 -33.64 24.12
N PHE A 286 -0.98 -33.04 23.42
CA PHE A 286 -1.33 -33.40 22.05
C PHE A 286 -1.06 -32.21 21.13
N THR A 287 -0.28 -32.41 20.09
CA THR A 287 -0.03 -31.38 19.08
C THR A 287 -0.36 -31.91 17.70
N PHE A 288 -1.23 -31.20 16.98
CA PHE A 288 -1.50 -31.39 15.56
C PHE A 288 -1.30 -30.06 14.86
N LYS A 289 -0.19 -29.91 14.11
CA LYS A 289 0.19 -28.61 13.56
C LYS A 289 0.76 -28.67 12.15
N ASP A 290 0.74 -27.51 11.50
CA ASP A 290 1.34 -27.27 10.19
C ASP A 290 0.91 -28.32 9.14
N SER A 291 -0.27 -28.94 9.32
CA SER A 291 -0.71 -30.13 8.59
C SER A 291 -1.88 -29.83 7.65
N PHE A 292 -1.99 -30.58 6.56
CA PHE A 292 -3.02 -30.42 5.55
C PHE A 292 -3.97 -31.62 5.56
N VAL A 293 -5.27 -31.37 5.68
CA VAL A 293 -6.32 -32.40 5.61
C VAL A 293 -7.33 -32.01 4.55
N SER A 294 -7.59 -32.90 3.60
CA SER A 294 -8.58 -32.64 2.57
C SER A 294 -9.54 -33.78 2.28
N ASN A 295 -10.79 -33.43 1.96
CA ASN A 295 -11.86 -34.34 1.55
C ASN A 295 -12.21 -35.43 2.59
N LEU A 296 -11.90 -35.21 3.87
CA LEU A 296 -12.34 -36.05 4.96
C LEU A 296 -13.86 -35.88 5.12
N THR A 297 -14.65 -36.90 4.80
CA THR A 297 -16.12 -36.81 4.84
C THR A 297 -16.74 -37.93 5.66
N ASN A 298 -17.70 -37.59 6.52
CA ASN A 298 -18.41 -38.47 7.46
C ASN A 298 -17.48 -39.15 8.47
N GLN A 299 -16.38 -38.49 8.86
CA GLN A 299 -15.39 -39.03 9.78
C GLN A 299 -15.01 -38.01 10.84
N ASP A 300 -14.96 -38.44 12.09
CA ASP A 300 -14.45 -37.62 13.20
C ASP A 300 -12.97 -37.27 13.04
N ALA A 301 -12.63 -36.01 13.28
CA ALA A 301 -11.25 -35.53 13.30
C ALA A 301 -10.68 -35.58 14.71
N PHE A 302 -11.23 -34.79 15.65
CA PHE A 302 -10.72 -34.70 17.03
C PHE A 302 -11.85 -34.89 18.08
N PRO A 303 -12.32 -36.13 18.31
CA PRO A 303 -13.43 -36.42 19.22
C PRO A 303 -12.94 -36.75 20.64
N PHE A 304 -12.53 -35.76 21.44
CA PHE A 304 -12.18 -35.99 22.86
C PHE A 304 -13.41 -36.30 23.74
N SER A 305 -14.62 -36.09 23.22
CA SER A 305 -15.91 -36.50 23.79
C SER A 305 -16.78 -37.11 22.70
N SER A 306 -17.58 -38.14 23.01
CA SER A 306 -18.44 -38.84 22.03
C SER A 306 -19.95 -38.70 22.25
N ASN A 307 -20.38 -38.34 23.47
CA ASN A 307 -21.80 -38.30 23.81
C ASN A 307 -22.19 -37.08 24.67
N GLY A 308 -21.28 -36.12 24.84
CA GLY A 308 -21.55 -34.90 25.60
C GLY A 308 -21.74 -35.15 27.10
N THR A 309 -21.18 -36.24 27.64
CA THR A 309 -21.19 -36.55 29.06
C THR A 309 -19.78 -36.86 29.55
N TYR A 310 -19.58 -36.73 30.86
CA TYR A 310 -18.31 -37.03 31.51
C TYR A 310 -17.85 -38.48 31.27
N SER A 311 -18.77 -39.46 31.26
CA SER A 311 -18.43 -40.87 31.08
C SER A 311 -18.02 -41.24 29.65
N GLY A 312 -18.43 -40.47 28.65
CA GLY A 312 -18.04 -40.64 27.24
C GLY A 312 -16.92 -39.72 26.78
N SER A 313 -16.16 -39.14 27.71
CA SER A 313 -15.04 -38.25 27.42
C SER A 313 -13.74 -38.75 28.04
N VAL A 314 -12.62 -38.46 27.35
CA VAL A 314 -11.26 -38.77 27.82
C VAL A 314 -10.69 -37.63 28.66
N ARG A 315 -9.64 -37.91 29.43
CA ARG A 315 -8.86 -36.84 30.07
C ARG A 315 -7.80 -36.36 29.10
N ALA A 316 -7.91 -35.13 28.60
CA ALA A 316 -6.89 -34.53 27.77
C ALA A 316 -6.51 -33.14 28.26
N SER A 317 -5.23 -32.80 28.11
CA SER A 317 -4.65 -31.52 28.53
C SER A 317 -3.48 -31.16 27.61
N ASP A 318 -3.10 -29.88 27.61
CA ASP A 318 -2.04 -29.34 26.76
C ASP A 318 -2.31 -29.64 25.27
N ILE A 319 -3.54 -29.40 24.82
CA ILE A 319 -4.00 -29.60 23.44
C ILE A 319 -3.56 -28.41 22.58
N ASN A 320 -2.83 -28.66 21.51
CA ASN A 320 -2.42 -27.67 20.53
C ASN A 320 -2.84 -28.11 19.12
N ILE A 321 -3.79 -27.42 18.51
CA ILE A 321 -4.19 -27.61 17.12
C ILE A 321 -3.92 -26.30 16.39
N SER A 322 -2.83 -26.22 15.62
CA SER A 322 -2.40 -24.93 15.05
C SER A 322 -1.82 -24.95 13.64
N GLY A 323 -2.06 -23.88 12.87
CA GLY A 323 -1.44 -23.71 11.55
C GLY A 323 -1.88 -24.75 10.52
N ASN A 324 -3.06 -25.35 10.68
CA ASN A 324 -3.53 -26.43 9.81
C ASN A 324 -4.55 -25.96 8.78
N ASP A 325 -4.56 -26.63 7.64
CA ASP A 325 -5.51 -26.42 6.55
C ASP A 325 -6.44 -27.63 6.43
N PHE A 326 -7.69 -27.47 6.89
CA PHE A 326 -8.76 -28.46 6.81
C PHE A 326 -9.74 -28.06 5.70
N ILE A 327 -9.54 -28.59 4.50
CA ILE A 327 -10.28 -28.19 3.31
C ILE A 327 -11.29 -29.26 2.89
N ASN A 328 -12.54 -28.86 2.64
CA ASN A 328 -13.63 -29.77 2.26
C ASN A 328 -13.85 -30.89 3.29
N VAL A 329 -13.85 -30.53 4.58
CA VAL A 329 -13.95 -31.49 5.68
C VAL A 329 -15.39 -31.61 6.20
N GLN A 330 -15.77 -32.81 6.62
CA GLN A 330 -17.06 -33.14 7.18
C GLN A 330 -16.88 -34.25 8.23
N GLY A 331 -17.14 -33.87 9.47
CA GLY A 331 -17.34 -34.74 10.64
C GLY A 331 -18.62 -35.57 10.55
N ASN A 332 -18.77 -36.48 11.50
CA ASN A 332 -19.93 -37.36 11.60
C ASN A 332 -20.96 -36.81 12.60
N GLY A 333 -22.26 -36.92 12.29
CA GLY A 333 -23.33 -36.55 13.23
C GLY A 333 -23.80 -35.10 13.16
N GLY A 334 -24.60 -34.70 14.15
CA GLY A 334 -25.33 -33.41 14.18
C GLY A 334 -25.45 -32.76 15.55
N ALA A 335 -25.04 -33.44 16.62
CA ALA A 335 -25.08 -32.88 17.97
C ALA A 335 -23.85 -32.00 18.25
N TRP A 336 -23.95 -31.14 19.27
CA TRP A 336 -22.84 -30.25 19.67
C TRP A 336 -21.59 -31.02 20.13
N TYR A 337 -21.74 -32.21 20.71
CA TYR A 337 -20.62 -33.08 21.10
C TYR A 337 -20.02 -33.88 19.93
N GLN A 338 -20.46 -33.60 18.69
CA GLN A 338 -19.98 -34.22 17.45
C GLN A 338 -19.38 -33.16 16.50
N ALA A 339 -18.77 -32.12 17.09
CA ALA A 339 -18.08 -31.09 16.34
C ALA A 339 -16.81 -31.63 15.68
N PHE A 340 -16.28 -30.88 14.70
CA PHE A 340 -15.00 -31.24 14.06
C PHE A 340 -13.88 -31.41 15.09
N ILE A 341 -13.84 -30.48 16.06
CA ILE A 341 -13.04 -30.54 17.28
C ILE A 341 -14.01 -30.51 18.47
N SER A 342 -14.19 -31.66 19.11
CA SER A 342 -14.98 -31.78 20.34
C SER A 342 -14.03 -31.93 21.52
N LEU A 343 -13.86 -30.88 22.31
CA LEU A 343 -12.95 -30.87 23.47
C LEU A 343 -13.46 -31.79 24.60
N PRO A 344 -12.60 -32.20 25.56
CA PRO A 344 -13.00 -33.02 26.69
C PRO A 344 -14.19 -32.41 27.45
N PHE A 345 -15.12 -33.26 27.89
CA PHE A 345 -16.24 -32.84 28.74
C PHE A 345 -15.76 -32.66 30.18
N GLY A 346 -16.12 -31.53 30.79
CA GLY A 346 -15.65 -31.14 32.12
C GLY A 346 -14.31 -30.37 32.08
N PRO A 347 -13.46 -30.52 33.11
CA PRO A 347 -12.29 -29.67 33.29
C PRO A 347 -11.20 -30.00 32.26
N ILE A 348 -10.54 -28.98 31.74
CA ILE A 348 -9.34 -29.12 30.90
C ILE A 348 -8.16 -28.44 31.60
N ASN A 349 -7.13 -29.23 31.90
CA ASN A 349 -5.93 -28.73 32.57
C ASN A 349 -4.93 -28.19 31.53
N GLY A 350 -3.92 -27.47 32.01
CA GLY A 350 -2.79 -27.03 31.17
C GLY A 350 -3.14 -25.90 30.21
N THR A 351 -2.31 -25.72 29.18
CA THR A 351 -2.49 -24.65 28.19
C THR A 351 -3.02 -25.22 26.89
N ASN A 352 -4.26 -24.89 26.53
CA ASN A 352 -4.93 -25.43 25.36
C ASN A 352 -5.12 -24.33 24.30
N VAL A 353 -4.80 -24.64 23.05
CA VAL A 353 -4.78 -23.68 21.94
C VAL A 353 -5.35 -24.31 20.68
N ILE A 354 -6.26 -23.59 20.02
CA ILE A 354 -6.74 -23.84 18.66
C ILE A 354 -6.51 -22.55 17.87
N GLU A 355 -5.46 -22.47 17.06
CA GLU A 355 -5.11 -21.20 16.43
C GLU A 355 -4.54 -21.30 15.01
N ASN A 356 -4.70 -20.24 14.22
CA ASN A 356 -4.12 -20.16 12.87
C ASN A 356 -4.59 -21.30 11.93
N ASN A 357 -5.78 -21.89 12.16
CA ASN A 357 -6.31 -22.95 11.33
C ASN A 357 -7.29 -22.41 10.28
N GLN A 358 -7.28 -23.01 9.08
CA GLN A 358 -8.32 -22.84 8.07
C GLN A 358 -9.25 -24.05 8.12
N ILE A 359 -10.52 -23.85 8.48
CA ILE A 359 -11.49 -24.93 8.68
C ILE A 359 -12.69 -24.71 7.76
N VAL A 360 -12.60 -25.29 6.57
CA VAL A 360 -13.63 -25.18 5.52
C VAL A 360 -14.44 -26.47 5.45
N ARG A 361 -15.68 -26.37 5.93
CA ARG A 361 -16.64 -27.49 5.89
C ARG A 361 -17.07 -27.79 4.46
N ALA A 362 -17.21 -29.08 4.15
CA ALA A 362 -17.87 -29.56 2.94
C ALA A 362 -19.31 -29.03 2.81
N ALA A 363 -19.99 -29.32 1.70
CA ALA A 363 -21.35 -28.81 1.44
C ALA A 363 -22.39 -29.19 2.52
N GLY A 364 -22.14 -30.27 3.28
CA GLY A 364 -22.98 -30.74 4.38
C GLY A 364 -22.17 -31.36 5.53
N GLY A 365 -22.85 -31.94 6.52
CA GLY A 365 -22.21 -32.58 7.68
C GLY A 365 -22.55 -32.02 9.05
N GLN A 366 -21.61 -32.19 9.99
CA GLN A 366 -21.70 -31.70 11.35
C GLN A 366 -21.84 -30.17 11.42
N PRO A 367 -22.70 -29.63 12.31
CA PRO A 367 -23.04 -28.22 12.29
C PRO A 367 -22.13 -27.33 13.14
N TYR A 368 -21.16 -27.91 13.87
CA TYR A 368 -20.21 -27.20 14.74
C TYR A 368 -18.74 -27.47 14.36
N ALA A 369 -17.88 -26.46 14.47
CA ALA A 369 -16.45 -26.60 14.24
C ALA A 369 -15.72 -26.96 15.54
N VAL A 370 -15.87 -26.13 16.57
CA VAL A 370 -15.24 -26.32 17.88
C VAL A 370 -16.31 -26.30 18.96
N THR A 371 -16.31 -27.30 19.83
CA THR A 371 -17.21 -27.31 20.99
C THR A 371 -16.51 -27.69 22.28
N TRP A 372 -17.00 -27.09 23.36
CA TRP A 372 -16.60 -27.47 24.70
C TRP A 372 -17.76 -27.35 25.69
N GLY A 373 -18.07 -28.47 26.35
CA GLY A 373 -18.94 -28.53 27.51
C GLY A 373 -18.10 -28.73 28.76
N GLY A 374 -17.74 -27.64 29.44
CA GLY A 374 -17.04 -27.70 30.72
C GLY A 374 -17.98 -27.98 31.88
N ASP A 375 -17.49 -27.77 33.10
CA ASP A 375 -18.20 -27.92 34.38
C ASP A 375 -18.03 -26.69 35.31
N THR A 376 -17.59 -25.57 34.75
CA THR A 376 -17.32 -24.31 35.45
C THR A 376 -18.54 -23.40 35.44
N LEU A 377 -18.91 -22.85 36.61
CA LEU A 377 -20.05 -21.95 36.74
C LEU A 377 -19.68 -20.46 36.64
N SER A 378 -18.41 -20.07 36.86
CA SER A 378 -17.91 -18.70 36.74
C SER A 378 -16.38 -18.64 36.83
N GLY A 379 -15.75 -17.60 36.25
CA GLY A 379 -14.32 -17.32 36.41
C GLY A 379 -13.42 -18.25 35.60
N GLN A 380 -12.20 -18.51 36.09
CA GLN A 380 -11.24 -19.37 35.39
C GLN A 380 -11.80 -20.77 35.13
N PRO A 381 -11.41 -21.40 34.01
CA PRO A 381 -11.85 -22.75 33.72
C PRO A 381 -11.53 -23.76 34.82
N ALA A 382 -12.45 -24.68 35.05
CA ALA A 382 -12.31 -25.78 36.00
C ALA A 382 -11.10 -26.64 35.63
N GLY A 383 -10.35 -27.03 36.66
CA GLY A 383 -9.03 -27.65 36.50
C GLY A 383 -7.87 -26.64 36.45
N GLY A 384 -8.16 -25.33 36.36
CA GLY A 384 -7.15 -24.27 36.36
C GLY A 384 -6.35 -24.16 35.06
N GLY A 385 -6.82 -24.79 33.98
CA GLY A 385 -6.23 -24.65 32.65
C GLY A 385 -6.77 -23.45 31.88
N THR A 386 -6.20 -23.21 30.70
CA THR A 386 -6.63 -22.14 29.78
C THR A 386 -7.04 -22.72 28.43
N LEU A 387 -7.93 -22.00 27.73
CA LEU A 387 -8.26 -22.25 26.34
C LEU A 387 -8.22 -20.94 25.55
N ARG A 388 -7.46 -20.96 24.46
CA ARG A 388 -7.45 -19.90 23.46
C ARG A 388 -7.85 -20.45 22.09
N ILE A 389 -8.89 -19.86 21.50
CA ILE A 389 -9.32 -20.13 20.13
C ILE A 389 -9.08 -18.84 19.34
N SER A 390 -8.00 -18.75 18.56
CA SER A 390 -7.61 -17.48 17.93
C SER A 390 -7.14 -17.54 16.50
N ASN A 391 -7.44 -16.51 15.71
CA ASN A 391 -6.95 -16.37 14.34
C ASN A 391 -7.27 -17.58 13.43
N ASN A 392 -8.41 -18.24 13.64
CA ASN A 392 -8.88 -19.31 12.77
C ASN A 392 -9.89 -18.76 11.74
N TYR A 393 -9.91 -19.35 10.54
CA TYR A 393 -10.95 -19.11 9.55
C TYR A 393 -11.94 -20.28 9.52
N PHE A 394 -13.22 -20.02 9.79
CA PHE A 394 -14.28 -21.03 9.76
C PHE A 394 -15.26 -20.77 8.62
N ASN A 395 -15.53 -21.76 7.76
CA ASN A 395 -16.49 -21.60 6.67
C ASN A 395 -17.46 -22.79 6.58
N GLY A 396 -18.76 -22.49 6.49
CA GLY A 396 -19.78 -23.46 6.13
C GLY A 396 -20.51 -24.15 7.29
N TYR A 397 -20.28 -23.78 8.54
CA TYR A 397 -20.99 -24.32 9.71
C TYR A 397 -22.35 -23.65 9.89
N ASN A 398 -23.41 -24.46 10.10
CA ASN A 398 -24.80 -24.02 10.02
C ASN A 398 -25.56 -24.01 11.36
N ALA A 399 -24.92 -24.35 12.49
CA ALA A 399 -25.45 -24.05 13.84
C ALA A 399 -24.58 -23.03 14.58
N ASN A 400 -23.50 -23.43 15.23
CA ASN A 400 -22.51 -22.49 15.76
C ASN A 400 -21.13 -22.95 15.35
N SER A 401 -20.32 -22.08 14.75
CA SER A 401 -18.93 -22.46 14.43
C SER A 401 -18.18 -22.79 15.71
N ILE A 402 -18.34 -21.96 16.75
CA ILE A 402 -17.80 -22.20 18.09
C ILE A 402 -18.95 -22.24 19.10
N PHE A 403 -19.06 -23.31 19.88
CA PHE A 403 -20.04 -23.43 20.97
C PHE A 403 -19.36 -23.76 22.30
N LEU A 404 -19.55 -22.88 23.29
CA LEU A 404 -18.97 -22.99 24.63
C LEU A 404 -20.09 -23.04 25.67
N SER A 405 -20.04 -24.01 26.58
CA SER A 405 -20.97 -24.14 27.70
C SER A 405 -20.23 -24.57 28.96
N ASN A 406 -20.53 -23.92 30.08
CA ASN A 406 -19.93 -24.14 31.40
C ASN A 406 -18.39 -24.12 31.39
N THR A 407 -17.80 -23.22 30.60
CA THR A 407 -16.35 -23.18 30.38
C THR A 407 -15.60 -22.25 31.34
N GLY A 408 -16.31 -21.32 31.99
CA GLY A 408 -15.65 -20.17 32.60
C GLY A 408 -15.11 -19.23 31.52
N ASP A 409 -14.00 -18.56 31.81
CA ASP A 409 -13.34 -17.58 30.94
C ASP A 409 -12.46 -18.27 29.89
N VAL A 410 -12.74 -17.98 28.61
CA VAL A 410 -12.10 -18.53 27.42
C VAL A 410 -11.83 -17.41 26.43
N THR A 411 -10.59 -17.32 25.96
CA THR A 411 -10.22 -16.33 24.96
C THR A 411 -10.57 -16.82 23.56
N VAL A 412 -11.58 -16.20 22.96
CA VAL A 412 -11.97 -16.37 21.56
C VAL A 412 -11.79 -15.03 20.84
N GLU A 413 -10.77 -14.92 19.99
CA GLU A 413 -10.38 -13.64 19.38
C GLU A 413 -9.85 -13.79 17.97
N LYS A 414 -9.94 -12.73 17.16
CA LYS A 414 -9.40 -12.66 15.78
C LYS A 414 -9.90 -13.76 14.83
N ASN A 415 -10.94 -14.52 15.18
CA ASN A 415 -11.45 -15.58 14.32
C ASN A 415 -12.34 -14.98 13.24
N THR A 416 -12.18 -15.44 12.01
CA THR A 416 -12.97 -15.00 10.87
C THR A 416 -13.91 -16.10 10.41
N PHE A 417 -15.01 -15.69 9.79
CA PHE A 417 -16.08 -16.60 9.39
C PHE A 417 -16.42 -16.31 7.93
N GLY A 418 -16.30 -17.33 7.07
CA GLY A 418 -16.63 -17.21 5.65
C GLY A 418 -18.14 -17.05 5.42
N ALA A 419 -18.51 -16.62 4.22
CA ALA A 419 -19.90 -16.29 3.85
C ALA A 419 -20.91 -17.45 4.00
N ARG A 420 -20.46 -18.70 4.07
CA ARG A 420 -21.34 -19.86 4.30
C ARG A 420 -21.52 -20.20 5.77
N SER A 421 -20.78 -19.56 6.67
CA SER A 421 -20.99 -19.68 8.11
C SER A 421 -22.30 -19.00 8.51
N VAL A 422 -23.01 -19.60 9.45
CA VAL A 422 -24.24 -19.03 9.95
C VAL A 422 -23.95 -17.86 10.88
N SER A 423 -24.79 -16.84 10.75
CA SER A 423 -24.81 -15.64 11.57
C SER A 423 -26.26 -15.16 11.62
N GLN A 424 -26.52 -14.17 12.47
CA GLN A 424 -27.84 -13.55 12.61
C GLN A 424 -28.46 -13.16 11.25
N GLY A 425 -29.77 -13.36 11.12
CA GLY A 425 -30.53 -12.97 9.93
C GLY A 425 -30.59 -11.44 9.76
N ARG A 426 -30.83 -10.98 8.52
CA ARG A 426 -31.09 -9.56 8.27
C ARG A 426 -32.49 -9.15 8.77
N PRO A 427 -32.67 -7.91 9.27
CA PRO A 427 -31.63 -6.90 9.49
C PRO A 427 -30.90 -7.19 10.81
N ALA A 428 -29.56 -7.31 10.76
CA ALA A 428 -28.69 -7.72 11.86
C ALA A 428 -28.48 -6.57 12.89
N ILE A 429 -29.60 -6.08 13.44
CA ILE A 429 -29.72 -4.88 14.28
C ILE A 429 -29.41 -5.12 15.76
N ALA A 430 -29.28 -6.39 16.16
CA ALA A 430 -28.99 -6.80 17.53
C ALA A 430 -27.60 -7.45 17.61
N GLU A 431 -27.07 -7.55 18.83
CA GLU A 431 -25.97 -8.46 19.12
C GLU A 431 -26.39 -9.89 18.74
N GLU A 432 -25.43 -10.72 18.31
CA GLU A 432 -25.70 -12.15 18.24
C GLU A 432 -26.21 -12.60 19.62
N SER A 433 -27.42 -13.16 19.63
CA SER A 433 -28.11 -13.46 20.87
C SER A 433 -27.84 -14.90 21.31
N TYR A 434 -27.80 -15.09 22.63
CA TYR A 434 -27.75 -16.39 23.29
C TYR A 434 -28.87 -17.38 22.86
N ALA A 435 -30.02 -16.87 22.39
CA ALA A 435 -31.24 -17.66 22.20
C ALA A 435 -31.66 -17.70 20.72
N GLY A 436 -31.01 -18.54 19.93
CA GLY A 436 -31.42 -18.83 18.56
C GLY A 436 -30.43 -19.73 17.83
N SER A 437 -30.94 -20.63 16.98
CA SER A 437 -30.10 -21.43 16.09
C SER A 437 -29.39 -20.52 15.08
N GLY A 438 -28.06 -20.51 15.07
CA GLY A 438 -27.28 -19.89 13.98
C GLY A 438 -26.42 -18.67 14.35
N THR A 439 -25.43 -18.77 15.25
CA THR A 439 -24.45 -17.69 15.52
C THR A 439 -23.01 -18.14 15.26
N MET A 440 -22.07 -17.22 15.06
CA MET A 440 -20.68 -17.61 14.79
C MET A 440 -19.99 -18.15 16.06
N LEU A 441 -20.22 -17.46 17.18
CA LEU A 441 -19.81 -17.86 18.52
C LEU A 441 -21.03 -17.91 19.44
N ALA A 442 -21.18 -19.02 20.16
CA ALA A 442 -22.19 -19.17 21.20
C ALA A 442 -21.54 -19.35 22.57
N ASN A 443 -21.50 -18.27 23.35
CA ASN A 443 -21.27 -18.32 24.79
C ASN A 443 -22.58 -18.73 25.48
N SER A 444 -22.74 -20.03 25.72
CA SER A 444 -23.91 -20.61 26.39
C SER A 444 -23.83 -20.45 27.91
N ALA A 445 -24.55 -21.28 28.68
CA ALA A 445 -24.59 -21.23 30.14
C ALA A 445 -23.18 -21.10 30.72
N ASN A 446 -22.94 -20.10 31.58
CA ASN A 446 -21.68 -19.86 32.31
C ASN A 446 -20.38 -19.72 31.47
N ALA A 447 -20.47 -19.74 30.14
CA ALA A 447 -19.31 -19.51 29.28
C ALA A 447 -19.05 -18.01 29.13
N ASN A 448 -17.81 -17.59 29.37
CA ASN A 448 -17.35 -16.22 29.25
C ASN A 448 -18.28 -15.22 29.96
N GLY A 449 -18.83 -15.57 31.14
CA GLY A 449 -19.79 -14.78 31.91
C GLY A 449 -21.00 -14.23 31.14
N ARG A 450 -21.19 -14.66 29.88
CA ARG A 450 -22.14 -14.13 28.91
C ARG A 450 -22.11 -12.60 28.80
N VAL A 451 -20.91 -12.01 28.84
CA VAL A 451 -20.75 -10.55 28.70
C VAL A 451 -21.27 -10.07 27.37
N ARG A 452 -21.94 -8.91 27.40
CA ARG A 452 -22.45 -8.24 26.22
C ARG A 452 -21.33 -7.54 25.46
N THR A 453 -21.55 -7.41 24.17
CA THR A 453 -20.56 -6.87 23.23
C THR A 453 -20.73 -5.36 23.10
N TRP A 454 -19.62 -4.62 23.09
CA TRP A 454 -19.59 -3.28 22.49
C TRP A 454 -20.09 -3.36 21.06
N TYR A 455 -20.56 -2.25 20.49
CA TYR A 455 -21.12 -2.32 19.15
C TYR A 455 -20.88 -1.05 18.35
N PRO A 456 -20.82 -1.14 17.02
CA PRO A 456 -20.91 0.05 16.18
C PRO A 456 -22.30 0.70 16.34
N SER A 457 -22.31 2.00 16.61
CA SER A 457 -23.54 2.75 16.93
C SER A 457 -24.15 3.49 15.74
N ALA A 458 -23.38 3.73 14.69
CA ALA A 458 -23.81 4.31 13.43
C ALA A 458 -22.92 3.81 12.29
N ASP A 459 -23.32 4.06 11.04
CA ASP A 459 -22.56 3.66 9.85
C ASP A 459 -21.13 4.18 9.89
N ALA A 460 -20.21 3.33 9.44
CA ALA A 460 -18.82 3.70 9.23
C ALA A 460 -18.72 4.62 8.00
N LYS A 461 -17.81 5.59 8.06
CA LYS A 461 -17.62 6.59 7.01
C LYS A 461 -16.17 6.64 6.58
N VAL A 462 -15.91 6.62 5.27
CA VAL A 462 -14.59 6.96 4.73
C VAL A 462 -14.18 8.34 5.23
N LEU A 463 -12.94 8.46 5.70
CA LEU A 463 -12.44 9.63 6.40
C LEU A 463 -12.07 10.74 5.41
N THR A 464 -13.04 11.60 5.10
CA THR A 464 -12.84 12.78 4.22
C THR A 464 -12.41 14.04 4.98
N GLU A 465 -12.55 14.03 6.31
CA GLU A 465 -12.16 15.11 7.22
C GLU A 465 -11.02 14.65 8.15
N ASP A 466 -10.56 15.52 9.04
CA ASP A 466 -9.59 15.10 10.05
C ASP A 466 -10.16 14.05 11.00
N ALA A 467 -9.30 13.16 11.46
CA ALA A 467 -9.69 12.15 12.44
C ALA A 467 -10.22 12.85 13.70
N PRO A 468 -11.37 12.44 14.24
CA PRO A 468 -11.90 13.03 15.47
C PRO A 468 -10.88 12.97 16.60
N GLU A 469 -10.76 14.04 17.38
CA GLU A 469 -9.88 14.06 18.54
C GLU A 469 -10.21 12.91 19.51
N GLY A 470 -9.19 12.19 19.96
CA GLY A 470 -9.35 11.02 20.83
C GLY A 470 -9.86 9.75 20.14
N ALA A 471 -9.95 9.72 18.80
CA ALA A 471 -10.26 8.48 18.08
C ALA A 471 -9.12 7.46 18.25
N ALA A 472 -9.50 6.21 18.53
CA ALA A 472 -8.56 5.12 18.74
C ALA A 472 -8.18 4.47 17.40
N GLN A 473 -6.88 4.40 17.12
CA GLN A 473 -6.37 3.70 15.94
C GLN A 473 -6.53 2.18 16.11
N VAL A 474 -7.12 1.52 15.12
CA VAL A 474 -7.11 0.06 15.04
C VAL A 474 -5.76 -0.40 14.50
N ASP A 475 -5.09 -1.28 15.26
CA ASP A 475 -3.86 -1.94 14.85
C ASP A 475 -4.18 -3.02 13.81
N SER A 476 -3.84 -2.73 12.55
CA SER A 476 -4.27 -3.50 11.39
C SER A 476 -3.32 -4.67 11.10
N PRO A 477 -3.82 -5.88 10.83
CA PRO A 477 -2.99 -7.03 10.46
C PRO A 477 -2.55 -6.99 8.98
N LEU A 478 -2.97 -5.96 8.22
CA LEU A 478 -2.64 -5.82 6.80
C LEU A 478 -1.15 -5.56 6.62
N ALA A 479 -0.56 -6.16 5.58
CA ALA A 479 0.81 -5.87 5.20
C ALA A 479 0.94 -4.41 4.71
N GLU A 480 2.09 -3.77 4.97
CA GLU A 480 2.34 -2.35 4.68
C GLU A 480 2.22 -2.00 3.18
N ASP A 481 2.36 -2.98 2.29
CA ASP A 481 2.27 -2.82 0.84
C ASP A 481 0.83 -2.86 0.32
N ILE A 482 -0.14 -3.28 1.14
CA ILE A 482 -1.56 -3.27 0.78
C ILE A 482 -2.08 -1.84 0.85
N PRO A 483 -2.59 -1.26 -0.26
CA PRO A 483 -3.19 0.06 -0.21
C PRO A 483 -4.44 0.06 0.68
N VAL A 484 -4.56 1.06 1.56
CA VAL A 484 -5.64 1.16 2.54
C VAL A 484 -6.48 2.41 2.36
N CYS A 485 -7.78 2.27 2.57
CA CYS A 485 -8.70 3.38 2.72
C CYS A 485 -9.05 3.58 4.18
N VAL A 486 -8.85 4.78 4.69
CA VAL A 486 -9.12 5.09 6.09
C VAL A 486 -10.60 5.38 6.27
N ALA A 487 -11.23 4.76 7.26
CA ALA A 487 -12.61 5.01 7.65
C ALA A 487 -12.70 5.20 9.17
N THR A 488 -13.79 5.80 9.65
CA THR A 488 -14.11 5.88 11.07
C THR A 488 -15.41 5.18 11.37
N VAL A 489 -15.51 4.58 12.56
CA VAL A 489 -16.75 3.99 13.07
C VAL A 489 -16.96 4.39 14.53
N PRO A 490 -18.10 4.99 14.88
CA PRO A 490 -18.45 5.22 16.28
C PRO A 490 -18.90 3.92 16.94
N VAL A 491 -18.43 3.68 18.16
CA VAL A 491 -18.75 2.50 18.97
C VAL A 491 -19.31 2.90 20.33
N GLN A 492 -20.14 2.04 20.91
CA GLN A 492 -20.76 2.23 22.22
C GLN A 492 -20.64 0.97 23.08
N ALA A 493 -20.49 1.20 24.38
CA ALA A 493 -20.55 0.16 25.40
C ALA A 493 -21.99 -0.38 25.52
N PRO A 494 -22.17 -1.67 25.89
CA PRO A 494 -23.49 -2.21 26.16
C PRO A 494 -24.19 -1.47 27.30
N THR A 495 -25.50 -1.23 27.17
CA THR A 495 -26.33 -0.55 28.19
C THR A 495 -27.06 -1.51 29.13
N GLU A 496 -27.03 -2.80 28.82
CA GLU A 496 -27.66 -3.86 29.61
C GLU A 496 -26.62 -4.92 29.98
N GLY A 497 -26.72 -5.47 31.19
CA GLY A 497 -25.82 -6.52 31.65
C GLY A 497 -26.06 -7.88 30.97
N PRO A 498 -25.14 -8.86 31.18
CA PRO A 498 -23.88 -8.73 31.92
C PRO A 498 -22.86 -7.84 31.20
N PHE A 499 -22.22 -6.92 31.92
CA PHE A 499 -21.27 -5.98 31.33
C PHE A 499 -19.87 -6.61 31.21
N PRO A 500 -19.10 -6.29 30.16
CA PRO A 500 -17.68 -6.62 30.11
C PRO A 500 -16.90 -5.82 31.17
N ALA A 501 -15.60 -6.09 31.29
CA ALA A 501 -14.70 -5.30 32.14
C ALA A 501 -14.69 -3.82 31.72
N ASP A 502 -14.31 -2.92 32.65
CA ASP A 502 -14.26 -1.47 32.42
C ASP A 502 -13.23 -1.06 31.34
N THR A 503 -12.22 -1.90 31.13
CA THR A 503 -11.24 -1.79 30.05
C THR A 503 -11.35 -3.01 29.15
N VAL A 504 -11.51 -2.77 27.86
CA VAL A 504 -11.70 -3.83 26.86
C VAL A 504 -10.82 -3.60 25.64
N ASP A 505 -10.55 -4.69 24.94
CA ASP A 505 -10.08 -4.65 23.57
C ASP A 505 -11.25 -4.94 22.62
N LEU A 506 -11.25 -4.27 21.47
CA LEU A 506 -12.24 -4.44 20.42
C LEU A 506 -11.57 -5.01 19.17
N ASP A 507 -11.86 -6.27 18.87
CA ASP A 507 -11.54 -6.86 17.57
C ASP A 507 -12.57 -6.39 16.54
N VAL A 508 -12.11 -5.78 15.44
CA VAL A 508 -12.96 -5.19 14.41
C VAL A 508 -12.94 -6.07 13.17
N TYR A 509 -14.12 -6.29 12.61
CA TYR A 509 -14.34 -7.16 11.46
C TYR A 509 -15.15 -6.46 10.38
N TRP A 510 -14.89 -6.84 9.14
CA TRP A 510 -15.72 -6.50 8.00
C TRP A 510 -16.50 -7.74 7.51
N THR A 511 -17.69 -7.49 6.99
CA THR A 511 -18.49 -8.51 6.29
C THR A 511 -19.15 -7.98 5.03
N GLN A 512 -19.25 -8.83 4.00
CA GLN A 512 -20.03 -8.51 2.80
C GLN A 512 -21.54 -8.54 3.09
N ASP A 513 -21.98 -9.44 3.96
CA ASP A 513 -23.38 -9.67 4.26
C ASP A 513 -23.66 -9.57 5.77
N ARG A 514 -23.16 -10.52 6.55
CA ARG A 514 -23.56 -10.68 7.96
C ARG A 514 -22.60 -11.45 8.85
N THR A 515 -21.52 -12.01 8.33
CA THR A 515 -20.62 -12.86 9.12
C THR A 515 -19.48 -12.02 9.71
N ALA A 516 -18.23 -12.37 9.47
CA ALA A 516 -17.03 -11.62 9.85
C ALA A 516 -15.86 -12.16 9.01
N GLU A 517 -15.96 -12.03 7.68
CA GLU A 517 -15.04 -12.63 6.72
C GLU A 517 -13.62 -12.08 6.86
N ILE A 518 -13.47 -10.79 7.21
CA ILE A 518 -12.18 -10.11 7.26
C ILE A 518 -11.96 -9.50 8.64
N TYR A 519 -10.83 -9.83 9.26
CA TYR A 519 -10.35 -9.15 10.46
C TYR A 519 -9.60 -7.87 10.08
N LEU A 520 -10.07 -6.72 10.55
CA LEU A 520 -9.49 -5.41 10.26
C LEU A 520 -8.45 -4.97 11.30
N GLY A 521 -8.43 -5.62 12.46
CA GLY A 521 -7.47 -5.35 13.54
C GLY A 521 -8.09 -5.19 14.91
N ARG A 522 -7.29 -4.72 15.87
CA ARG A 522 -7.68 -4.49 17.26
C ARG A 522 -7.54 -3.04 17.67
N ALA A 523 -8.55 -2.51 18.35
CA ALA A 523 -8.41 -1.32 19.19
C ALA A 523 -8.24 -1.77 20.64
N SER A 524 -7.12 -1.43 21.28
CA SER A 524 -6.79 -1.92 22.63
C SER A 524 -7.10 -0.86 23.69
N GLU A 525 -7.30 -1.30 24.94
CA GLU A 525 -7.45 -0.40 26.11
C GLU A 525 -8.61 0.60 25.99
N ILE A 526 -9.70 0.20 25.34
CA ILE A 526 -10.90 1.02 25.20
C ILE A 526 -11.62 1.11 26.54
N THR A 527 -11.97 2.33 26.95
CA THR A 527 -12.64 2.64 28.21
C THR A 527 -13.84 3.57 27.99
N GLY A 528 -14.68 3.72 29.00
CA GLY A 528 -15.82 4.65 28.97
C GLY A 528 -17.09 4.05 28.37
N LYS A 529 -17.98 4.92 27.85
CA LYS A 529 -19.32 4.51 27.34
C LYS A 529 -19.44 4.55 25.82
N SER A 530 -18.51 5.23 25.15
CA SER A 530 -18.49 5.41 23.70
C SER A 530 -17.09 5.80 23.24
N GLY A 531 -16.78 5.54 21.98
CA GLY A 531 -15.54 5.98 21.34
C GLY A 531 -15.68 6.01 19.82
N THR A 532 -14.63 6.44 19.13
CA THR A 532 -14.52 6.38 17.66
C THR A 532 -13.29 5.57 17.30
N LEU A 533 -13.43 4.61 16.41
CA LEU A 533 -12.33 3.79 15.91
C LEU A 533 -11.92 4.25 14.51
N ILE A 534 -10.61 4.31 14.25
CA ILE A 534 -10.04 4.55 12.91
C ILE A 534 -9.66 3.20 12.30
N LEU A 535 -10.22 2.90 11.13
CA LEU A 535 -10.11 1.63 10.43
C LEU A 535 -9.26 1.76 9.17
N ASN A 536 -8.38 0.80 8.93
CA ASN A 536 -7.70 0.63 7.65
C ASN A 536 -8.44 -0.42 6.81
N LEU A 537 -9.17 0.03 5.79
CA LEU A 537 -9.92 -0.84 4.89
C LEU A 537 -9.03 -1.24 3.69
N PRO A 538 -8.77 -2.53 3.45
CA PRO A 538 -7.93 -2.96 2.34
C PRO A 538 -8.61 -2.68 0.99
N VAL A 539 -7.84 -2.15 0.04
CA VAL A 539 -8.27 -1.89 -1.33
C VAL A 539 -8.04 -3.12 -2.20
N GLY A 540 -9.09 -3.55 -2.92
CA GLY A 540 -9.03 -4.70 -3.82
C GLY A 540 -9.53 -6.02 -3.21
N GLU A 541 -9.39 -7.09 -3.98
CA GLU A 541 -9.89 -8.43 -3.62
C GLU A 541 -9.08 -9.05 -2.48
N GLN A 542 -9.79 -9.57 -1.49
CA GLN A 542 -9.25 -10.42 -0.43
C GLN A 542 -9.62 -11.87 -0.73
N SER A 543 -8.66 -12.78 -0.60
CA SER A 543 -8.84 -14.21 -0.92
C SER A 543 -8.96 -15.06 0.34
N PHE A 544 -9.88 -16.02 0.32
CA PHE A 544 -10.15 -16.94 1.43
C PHE A 544 -10.15 -18.38 0.94
N PRO A 545 -9.82 -19.35 1.79
CA PRO A 545 -9.93 -20.77 1.45
C PRO A 545 -11.35 -21.17 1.02
N SER A 546 -11.49 -21.91 -0.08
CA SER A 546 -12.77 -22.45 -0.56
C SER A 546 -12.94 -23.94 -0.25
N THR A 547 -14.09 -24.53 -0.57
CA THR A 547 -14.29 -25.99 -0.48
C THR A 547 -13.52 -26.80 -1.52
N VAL A 548 -12.87 -26.16 -2.48
CA VAL A 548 -12.08 -26.87 -3.49
C VAL A 548 -10.62 -26.64 -3.18
N VAL A 549 -9.87 -27.73 -2.99
CA VAL A 549 -8.44 -27.67 -2.74
C VAL A 549 -7.75 -26.85 -3.83
N GLY A 550 -6.93 -25.87 -3.42
CA GLY A 550 -6.19 -24.99 -4.31
C GLY A 550 -7.01 -23.84 -4.93
N GLN A 551 -8.28 -23.67 -4.56
CA GLN A 551 -9.10 -22.53 -4.97
C GLN A 551 -9.41 -21.61 -3.79
N SER A 552 -9.79 -20.38 -4.09
CA SER A 552 -10.14 -19.37 -3.10
C SER A 552 -11.46 -18.69 -3.42
N ASP A 553 -12.26 -18.46 -2.38
CA ASP A 553 -13.37 -17.51 -2.40
C ASP A 553 -12.80 -16.09 -2.31
N LYS A 554 -13.54 -15.09 -2.79
CA LYS A 554 -13.09 -13.69 -2.80
C LYS A 554 -14.14 -12.75 -2.24
N ALA A 555 -13.68 -11.70 -1.55
CA ALA A 555 -14.51 -10.59 -1.13
C ALA A 555 -13.76 -9.26 -1.28
N THR A 556 -14.49 -8.17 -1.49
CA THR A 556 -13.90 -6.85 -1.76
C THR A 556 -14.52 -5.82 -0.81
N ILE A 557 -13.69 -5.19 0.02
CA ILE A 557 -14.10 -4.14 0.96
C ILE A 557 -14.21 -2.80 0.24
N VAL A 558 -13.10 -2.40 -0.37
CA VAL A 558 -13.02 -1.21 -1.23
C VAL A 558 -12.72 -1.68 -2.64
N ASP A 559 -13.64 -1.36 -3.55
CA ASP A 559 -13.49 -1.68 -4.96
C ASP A 559 -12.36 -0.83 -5.56
N ALA A 560 -11.30 -1.49 -6.06
CA ALA A 560 -10.13 -0.80 -6.60
C ALA A 560 -10.43 0.02 -7.87
N GLN A 561 -11.50 -0.32 -8.60
CA GLN A 561 -11.90 0.41 -9.81
C GLN A 561 -12.74 1.64 -9.45
N THR A 562 -13.73 1.49 -8.56
CA THR A 562 -14.68 2.57 -8.25
C THR A 562 -14.30 3.39 -7.02
N GLY A 563 -13.44 2.88 -6.14
CA GLY A 563 -13.11 3.48 -4.84
C GLY A 563 -14.20 3.33 -3.78
N ALA A 564 -15.34 2.73 -4.12
CA ALA A 564 -16.48 2.63 -3.21
C ALA A 564 -16.19 1.61 -2.10
N ALA A 565 -16.32 2.06 -0.84
CA ALA A 565 -16.32 1.19 0.31
C ALA A 565 -17.75 0.64 0.53
N LYS A 566 -17.89 -0.67 0.66
CA LYS A 566 -19.18 -1.37 0.82
C LYS A 566 -19.11 -2.45 1.88
N GLY A 567 -20.24 -3.05 2.22
CA GLY A 567 -20.35 -4.09 3.25
C GLY A 567 -20.67 -3.48 4.61
N TYR A 568 -20.29 -4.21 5.66
CA TYR A 568 -20.66 -3.87 7.03
C TYR A 568 -19.50 -4.06 8.00
N ILE A 569 -19.48 -3.25 9.06
CA ILE A 569 -18.54 -3.36 10.18
C ILE A 569 -19.24 -3.97 11.38
N ARG A 570 -18.51 -4.80 12.12
CA ARG A 570 -18.91 -5.29 13.44
C ARG A 570 -17.70 -5.49 14.33
N VAL A 571 -17.94 -5.68 15.62
CA VAL A 571 -16.87 -5.85 16.61
C VAL A 571 -17.12 -7.06 17.51
N GLN A 572 -16.06 -7.51 18.16
CA GLN A 572 -16.10 -8.44 19.28
C GLN A 572 -15.34 -7.82 20.46
N THR A 573 -15.87 -7.97 21.66
CA THR A 573 -15.26 -7.44 22.89
C THR A 573 -14.45 -8.52 23.57
N ILE A 574 -13.21 -8.19 23.93
CA ILE A 574 -12.33 -9.03 24.73
C ILE A 574 -12.02 -8.26 26.01
N ALA A 575 -12.31 -8.83 27.18
CA ALA A 575 -11.91 -8.22 28.44
C ALA A 575 -10.39 -8.26 28.58
N SER A 576 -9.73 -7.09 28.72
CA SER A 576 -8.27 -6.99 28.63
C SER A 576 -7.54 -7.75 29.75
N GLU A 577 -8.16 -7.91 30.93
CA GLU A 577 -7.54 -8.62 32.07
C GLU A 577 -7.83 -10.12 32.11
N SER A 578 -9.10 -10.53 31.93
CA SER A 578 -9.51 -11.94 32.05
C SER A 578 -9.40 -12.72 30.75
N GLY A 579 -9.29 -12.04 29.60
CA GLY A 579 -9.34 -12.64 28.28
C GLY A 579 -10.73 -13.19 27.91
N GLN A 580 -11.76 -12.84 28.66
CA GLN A 580 -13.15 -13.22 28.45
C GLN A 580 -13.69 -12.57 27.17
N SER A 581 -14.21 -13.39 26.26
CA SER A 581 -14.72 -12.92 24.97
C SER A 581 -16.24 -12.84 24.93
N SER A 582 -16.78 -11.75 24.38
CA SER A 582 -18.21 -11.62 24.08
C SER A 582 -18.60 -12.37 22.80
N GLN A 583 -19.91 -12.39 22.49
CA GLN A 583 -20.39 -12.77 21.15
C GLN A 583 -20.03 -11.69 20.11
N TYR A 584 -20.50 -11.81 18.87
CA TYR A 584 -20.26 -10.78 17.85
C TYR A 584 -21.38 -9.72 17.87
N SER A 585 -21.01 -8.44 17.77
CA SER A 585 -21.95 -7.32 17.79
C SER A 585 -22.92 -7.34 16.60
N ARG A 586 -23.92 -6.46 16.64
CA ARG A 586 -24.64 -6.01 15.42
C ARG A 586 -23.70 -5.47 14.35
N ILE A 587 -24.22 -5.32 13.13
CA ILE A 587 -23.48 -4.78 11.99
C ILE A 587 -24.00 -3.39 11.60
N VAL A 588 -23.12 -2.52 11.08
CA VAL A 588 -23.50 -1.21 10.48
C VAL A 588 -22.91 -1.09 9.09
N GLY A 589 -23.52 -0.30 8.21
CA GLY A 589 -23.03 -0.13 6.85
C GLY A 589 -21.74 0.67 6.78
N ILE A 590 -21.07 0.61 5.63
CA ILE A 590 -19.97 1.50 5.27
C ILE A 590 -20.42 2.41 4.13
N SER A 591 -20.06 3.68 4.21
CA SER A 591 -20.35 4.66 3.18
C SER A 591 -19.12 5.52 2.85
N GLY A 592 -19.08 6.04 1.63
CA GLY A 592 -18.01 6.91 1.14
C GLY A 592 -17.16 6.29 0.03
N SER A 593 -16.26 7.11 -0.50
CA SER A 593 -15.34 6.75 -1.58
C SER A 593 -13.91 7.09 -1.18
N CYS A 594 -12.99 6.19 -1.50
CA CYS A 594 -11.57 6.31 -1.21
C CYS A 594 -10.78 6.91 -2.39
N ARG A 595 -11.48 7.23 -3.48
CA ARG A 595 -10.89 7.92 -4.63
C ARG A 595 -10.89 9.43 -4.36
N PRO A 596 -9.77 10.11 -4.63
CA PRO A 596 -9.72 11.55 -4.48
C PRO A 596 -10.59 12.24 -5.51
N GLU A 597 -11.47 13.10 -5.03
CA GLU A 597 -12.12 14.14 -5.81
C GLU A 597 -11.26 15.38 -5.65
N ILE A 598 -10.83 15.96 -6.78
CA ILE A 598 -9.89 17.09 -6.79
C ILE A 598 -10.64 18.34 -7.21
N THR A 599 -10.39 19.45 -6.53
CA THR A 599 -10.72 20.77 -7.04
C THR A 599 -9.48 21.63 -7.15
N ILE A 600 -9.46 22.52 -8.15
CA ILE A 600 -8.39 23.48 -8.36
C ILE A 600 -9.02 24.85 -8.60
N ASN A 601 -8.57 25.87 -7.90
CA ASN A 601 -9.03 27.26 -8.11
C ASN A 601 -7.87 28.22 -7.87
N GLN A 602 -7.95 29.45 -8.39
CA GLN A 602 -7.01 30.49 -7.98
C GLN A 602 -7.07 30.76 -6.47
N ALA A 603 -5.95 31.17 -5.88
CA ALA A 603 -5.89 31.53 -4.48
C ALA A 603 -6.76 32.78 -4.18
N GLN A 604 -7.51 32.76 -3.07
CA GLN A 604 -8.50 33.81 -2.75
C GLN A 604 -7.91 35.22 -2.60
N ASP A 605 -6.66 35.32 -2.16
CA ASP A 605 -5.99 36.61 -1.88
C ASP A 605 -5.22 37.15 -3.10
N GLN A 606 -5.33 36.50 -4.26
CA GLN A 606 -4.67 36.94 -5.48
C GLN A 606 -5.59 37.85 -6.30
N ASN A 607 -5.03 38.94 -6.83
CA ASN A 607 -5.75 39.78 -7.78
C ASN A 607 -5.85 39.07 -9.14
N ASP A 608 -6.98 39.21 -9.84
CA ASP A 608 -7.11 38.82 -11.24
C ASP A 608 -7.79 39.95 -12.03
N PRO A 609 -7.06 40.64 -12.93
CA PRO A 609 -5.69 40.38 -13.35
C PRO A 609 -4.61 40.76 -12.31
N THR A 610 -3.42 40.16 -12.41
CA THR A 610 -2.25 40.42 -11.55
C THR A 610 -1.00 40.85 -12.33
N LEU A 611 -0.13 41.63 -11.67
CA LEU A 611 1.21 41.99 -12.11
C LEU A 611 2.31 41.16 -11.43
N ALA A 612 1.94 40.36 -10.42
CA ALA A 612 2.85 39.40 -9.80
C ALA A 612 2.96 38.16 -10.68
N ARG A 613 4.18 37.68 -10.89
CA ARG A 613 4.44 36.58 -11.83
C ARG A 613 4.16 35.21 -11.23
N ASP A 614 4.28 35.08 -9.91
CA ASP A 614 3.92 33.86 -9.19
C ASP A 614 2.40 33.80 -9.13
N LEU A 615 1.82 32.88 -9.90
CA LEU A 615 0.38 32.66 -9.97
C LEU A 615 0.01 31.54 -9.02
N HIS A 616 -0.73 31.87 -7.97
CA HIS A 616 -1.05 30.99 -6.86
C HIS A 616 -2.41 30.32 -7.09
N TYR A 617 -2.43 29.00 -6.92
CA TYR A 617 -3.62 28.18 -6.99
C TYR A 617 -3.72 27.28 -5.76
N THR A 618 -4.94 27.01 -5.34
CA THR A 618 -5.24 26.04 -4.28
C THR A 618 -5.81 24.78 -4.92
N VAL A 619 -5.14 23.65 -4.66
CA VAL A 619 -5.66 22.32 -4.98
C VAL A 619 -6.18 21.69 -3.71
N THR A 620 -7.45 21.29 -3.69
CA THR A 620 -8.05 20.55 -2.58
C THR A 620 -8.47 19.15 -2.99
N SER A 621 -8.48 18.22 -2.03
CA SER A 621 -8.91 16.85 -2.24
C SER A 621 -9.84 16.35 -1.14
N SER A 622 -10.81 15.51 -1.52
CA SER A 622 -11.70 14.82 -0.59
C SER A 622 -10.99 13.79 0.31
N VAL A 623 -9.79 13.33 -0.05
CA VAL A 623 -8.98 12.38 0.74
C VAL A 623 -7.50 12.79 0.74
N PRO A 624 -6.70 12.36 1.72
CA PRO A 624 -5.26 12.66 1.74
C PRO A 624 -4.53 12.18 0.48
N LEU A 625 -3.74 13.08 -0.11
CA LEU A 625 -2.92 12.81 -1.30
C LEU A 625 -1.48 12.46 -0.96
N ARG A 626 -0.81 11.78 -1.89
CA ARG A 626 0.64 11.62 -1.89
C ARG A 626 1.29 12.89 -2.46
N PRO A 627 2.05 13.67 -1.67
CA PRO A 627 2.61 14.94 -2.13
C PRO A 627 3.44 14.81 -3.41
N GLU A 628 4.19 13.73 -3.56
CA GLU A 628 5.02 13.47 -4.74
C GLU A 628 4.22 13.24 -6.03
N SER A 629 2.91 12.98 -5.92
CA SER A 629 2.03 12.78 -7.09
C SER A 629 1.36 14.06 -7.59
N VAL A 630 1.37 15.15 -6.81
CA VAL A 630 0.60 16.36 -7.14
C VAL A 630 1.33 17.20 -8.18
N LEU A 631 2.59 17.60 -7.94
CA LEU A 631 3.36 18.46 -8.84
C LEU A 631 3.39 17.95 -10.30
N PRO A 632 3.69 16.66 -10.58
CA PRO A 632 3.77 16.15 -11.95
C PRO A 632 2.40 15.98 -12.62
N ALA A 633 1.30 16.09 -11.87
CA ALA A 633 -0.05 15.89 -12.34
C ALA A 633 -0.76 17.19 -12.76
N VAL A 634 -0.17 18.35 -12.46
CA VAL A 634 -0.71 19.66 -12.83
C VAL A 634 -0.37 19.95 -14.29
N ASP A 635 -1.40 20.00 -15.12
CA ASP A 635 -1.35 20.48 -16.50
C ASP A 635 -1.52 22.00 -16.50
N ILE A 636 -0.69 22.72 -17.27
CA ILE A 636 -0.75 24.18 -17.37
C ILE A 636 -0.87 24.57 -18.84
N SER A 637 -1.82 25.46 -19.13
CA SER A 637 -1.94 26.13 -20.43
C SER A 637 -1.93 27.64 -20.25
N ALA A 638 -1.50 28.36 -21.27
CA ALA A 638 -1.53 29.81 -21.30
C ALA A 638 -2.04 30.27 -22.67
N ALA A 639 -2.88 31.30 -22.66
CA ALA A 639 -3.41 31.95 -23.85
C ALA A 639 -3.05 33.43 -23.87
N ALA A 640 -2.61 33.91 -25.04
CA ALA A 640 -2.26 35.30 -25.23
C ALA A 640 -3.48 36.22 -25.01
N VAL A 641 -3.25 37.32 -24.30
CA VAL A 641 -4.18 38.45 -24.11
C VAL A 641 -3.77 39.66 -24.96
N ALA A 642 -4.55 40.75 -24.95
CA ALA A 642 -4.27 41.94 -25.75
C ALA A 642 -2.90 42.59 -25.43
N GLU A 643 -2.44 42.45 -24.19
CA GLU A 643 -1.18 42.97 -23.68
C GLU A 643 0.02 42.02 -23.89
N THR A 644 -0.18 40.90 -24.60
CA THR A 644 0.91 39.97 -24.95
C THR A 644 1.84 40.64 -25.95
N ILE A 645 3.14 40.58 -25.67
CA ILE A 645 4.21 41.09 -26.52
C ILE A 645 4.61 40.03 -27.56
N ASP A 646 4.75 38.77 -27.12
CA ASP A 646 5.19 37.64 -27.96
C ASP A 646 4.39 36.37 -27.63
N ALA A 647 3.38 36.06 -28.45
CA ALA A 647 2.48 34.93 -28.22
C ALA A 647 3.17 33.56 -28.37
N ASP A 648 4.30 33.49 -29.07
CA ASP A 648 5.06 32.24 -29.23
C ASP A 648 5.97 31.97 -28.01
N ARG A 649 6.09 32.94 -27.08
CA ARG A 649 7.01 32.87 -25.92
C ARG A 649 6.33 32.99 -24.57
N LEU A 650 5.13 32.41 -24.42
CA LEU A 650 4.42 32.37 -23.13
C LEU A 650 5.06 31.43 -22.11
N ASN A 651 5.59 30.28 -22.56
CA ASN A 651 6.32 29.29 -21.75
C ASN A 651 5.70 28.98 -20.35
N PRO A 652 4.44 28.50 -20.30
CA PRO A 652 3.78 28.14 -19.05
C PRO A 652 4.49 26.99 -18.34
N ARG A 653 4.71 27.11 -17.02
CA ARG A 653 5.40 26.10 -16.22
C ARG A 653 4.95 26.08 -14.77
N ASN A 654 5.02 24.90 -14.15
CA ASN A 654 4.77 24.69 -12.74
C ASN A 654 6.08 24.87 -11.96
N ILE A 655 6.04 25.61 -10.87
CA ILE A 655 7.21 25.89 -10.03
C ILE A 655 7.21 25.00 -8.79
N SER A 656 6.09 24.90 -8.11
CA SER A 656 5.95 24.12 -6.88
C SER A 656 4.51 23.69 -6.62
N ALA A 657 4.35 22.62 -5.84
CA ALA A 657 3.08 22.14 -5.31
C ALA A 657 3.35 21.62 -3.90
N GLU A 658 3.14 22.48 -2.90
CA GLU A 658 3.51 22.20 -1.51
C GLU A 658 2.27 21.93 -0.67
N PRO A 659 2.27 20.88 0.18
CA PRO A 659 1.14 20.60 1.06
C PRO A 659 0.98 21.70 2.10
N VAL A 660 -0.25 22.15 2.31
CA VAL A 660 -0.57 23.14 3.34
C VAL A 660 -0.45 22.49 4.72
N PRO A 661 0.38 23.02 5.65
CA PRO A 661 0.52 22.48 6.99
C PRO A 661 -0.82 22.36 7.71
N GLY A 662 -1.05 21.22 8.37
CA GLY A 662 -2.30 20.96 9.10
C GLY A 662 -3.46 20.44 8.23
N SER A 663 -3.35 20.43 6.90
CA SER A 663 -4.40 19.90 6.01
C SER A 663 -4.41 18.37 5.88
N ALA A 664 -3.48 17.68 6.54
CA ALA A 664 -3.22 16.26 6.36
C ALA A 664 -3.06 15.85 4.87
N ASN A 665 -2.37 16.68 4.08
CA ASN A 665 -2.15 16.51 2.63
C ASN A 665 -3.45 16.48 1.81
N ARG A 666 -4.49 17.18 2.25
CA ARG A 666 -5.71 17.41 1.45
C ARG A 666 -5.70 18.73 0.72
N GLU A 667 -4.80 19.64 1.06
CA GLU A 667 -4.68 20.94 0.43
C GLU A 667 -3.24 21.21 0.02
N PHE A 668 -3.06 21.79 -1.17
CA PHE A 668 -1.76 22.13 -1.74
C PHE A 668 -1.79 23.55 -2.32
N THR A 669 -0.72 24.30 -2.08
CA THR A 669 -0.45 25.55 -2.79
C THR A 669 0.38 25.23 -4.03
N VAL A 670 -0.16 25.57 -5.21
CA VAL A 670 0.51 25.38 -6.50
C VAL A 670 0.90 26.74 -7.06
N ILE A 671 2.15 26.88 -7.50
CA ILE A 671 2.68 28.12 -8.10
C ILE A 671 2.99 27.89 -9.57
N ALA A 672 2.35 28.65 -10.46
CA ALA A 672 2.60 28.64 -11.89
C ALA A 672 3.28 29.94 -12.34
N ARG A 673 3.99 29.90 -13.48
CA ARG A 673 4.58 31.08 -14.12
C ARG A 673 4.43 31.03 -15.63
N VAL A 674 4.40 32.22 -16.23
CA VAL A 674 4.55 32.47 -17.67
C VAL A 674 5.60 33.57 -17.89
N ASP A 675 6.10 33.69 -19.12
CA ASP A 675 7.11 34.66 -19.49
C ASP A 675 6.53 35.96 -20.07
N ASP A 676 5.25 35.99 -20.43
CA ASP A 676 4.56 37.18 -20.94
C ASP A 676 3.11 37.27 -20.45
N SER A 677 2.44 38.39 -20.75
CA SER A 677 1.04 38.59 -20.44
C SER A 677 0.18 37.47 -21.02
N ALA A 678 -0.57 36.75 -20.19
CA ALA A 678 -1.40 35.64 -20.62
C ALA A 678 -2.48 35.33 -19.58
N THR A 679 -3.58 34.73 -20.03
CA THR A 679 -4.49 34.00 -19.15
C THR A 679 -3.93 32.59 -18.97
N VAL A 680 -3.55 32.25 -17.74
CA VAL A 680 -2.97 30.96 -17.36
C VAL A 680 -4.03 30.11 -16.70
N GLN A 681 -4.22 28.90 -17.21
CA GLN A 681 -5.19 27.95 -16.69
C GLN A 681 -4.48 26.69 -16.19
N LEU A 682 -4.86 26.22 -15.01
CA LEU A 682 -4.42 24.94 -14.49
C LEU A 682 -5.51 23.87 -14.60
N GLY A 683 -5.09 22.63 -14.79
CA GLY A 683 -5.94 21.46 -14.73
C GLY A 683 -5.19 20.27 -14.13
N ILE A 684 -5.94 19.28 -13.68
CA ILE A 684 -5.40 17.97 -13.34
C ILE A 684 -6.28 16.97 -14.07
N ALA A 685 -5.71 16.23 -15.01
CA ALA A 685 -6.45 15.21 -15.74
C ALA A 685 -6.86 14.04 -14.83
N ALA A 686 -7.83 13.25 -15.29
CA ALA A 686 -8.19 11.98 -14.68
C ALA A 686 -6.96 11.06 -14.52
N GLU A 687 -6.95 10.29 -13.44
CA GLU A 687 -5.99 9.22 -13.14
C GLU A 687 -4.53 9.68 -12.93
N LYS A 688 -4.31 10.96 -12.57
CA LYS A 688 -2.97 11.57 -12.44
C LYS A 688 -2.49 11.67 -11.00
N VAL A 689 -3.34 12.10 -10.08
CA VAL A 689 -3.02 12.32 -8.66
C VAL A 689 -3.38 11.08 -7.86
N ARG A 690 -2.51 10.67 -6.93
CA ARG A 690 -2.68 9.46 -6.13
C ARG A 690 -2.94 9.80 -4.66
N SER A 691 -3.94 9.16 -4.06
CA SER A 691 -4.19 9.20 -2.62
C SER A 691 -3.13 8.41 -1.84
N THR A 692 -2.99 8.68 -0.55
CA THR A 692 -2.15 7.86 0.35
C THR A 692 -2.53 6.38 0.28
N GLY A 693 -3.84 6.11 0.17
CA GLY A 693 -4.45 4.80 -0.07
C GLY A 693 -4.24 4.19 -1.45
N GLY A 694 -3.37 4.78 -2.29
CA GLY A 694 -2.90 4.20 -3.54
C GLY A 694 -3.85 4.35 -4.72
N LEU A 695 -5.06 4.91 -4.53
CA LEU A 695 -6.05 5.13 -5.58
C LEU A 695 -5.86 6.48 -6.26
N THR A 696 -6.18 6.57 -7.53
CA THR A 696 -6.05 7.79 -8.34
C THR A 696 -7.38 8.53 -8.49
N ASN A 697 -7.33 9.83 -8.78
CA ASN A 697 -8.53 10.62 -9.08
C ASN A 697 -9.22 10.06 -10.33
N ARG A 698 -10.54 9.85 -10.28
CA ARG A 698 -11.26 9.25 -11.42
C ARG A 698 -11.57 10.28 -12.49
N ASP A 699 -12.03 11.44 -12.05
CA ASP A 699 -12.44 12.52 -12.92
C ASP A 699 -11.34 13.60 -12.91
N PRO A 700 -11.25 14.42 -13.98
CA PRO A 700 -10.42 15.62 -13.95
C PRO A 700 -10.81 16.54 -12.79
N ALA A 701 -9.87 17.36 -12.31
CA ALA A 701 -10.17 18.31 -11.26
C ALA A 701 -11.32 19.25 -11.66
N ALA A 702 -12.27 19.40 -10.75
CA ALA A 702 -13.33 20.39 -10.89
C ALA A 702 -12.77 21.79 -10.57
N SER A 703 -13.34 22.80 -11.19
CA SER A 703 -12.96 24.19 -10.93
C SER A 703 -14.15 25.11 -11.16
N VAL A 704 -14.27 26.14 -10.33
CA VAL A 704 -15.13 27.29 -10.61
C VAL A 704 -14.32 28.47 -11.14
N ASP A 705 -13.02 28.51 -10.88
CA ASP A 705 -12.13 29.58 -11.31
C ASP A 705 -10.67 29.10 -11.51
N PRO A 706 -10.37 28.42 -12.63
CA PRO A 706 -9.07 27.78 -12.86
C PRO A 706 -8.05 28.71 -13.51
N SER A 707 -8.44 29.96 -13.79
CA SER A 707 -7.71 30.85 -14.67
C SER A 707 -7.26 32.09 -13.92
N VAL A 708 -6.07 32.58 -14.24
CA VAL A 708 -5.52 33.83 -13.70
C VAL A 708 -4.92 34.60 -14.88
N THR A 709 -5.23 35.88 -15.00
CA THR A 709 -4.64 36.75 -16.01
C THR A 709 -3.40 37.45 -15.46
N PHE A 710 -2.23 37.07 -15.96
CA PHE A 710 -0.98 37.78 -15.71
C PHE A 710 -0.79 38.89 -16.74
N HIS A 711 -0.44 40.08 -16.27
CA HIS A 711 0.08 41.16 -17.11
C HIS A 711 1.56 41.34 -16.85
N ASN A 712 2.36 41.21 -17.90
CA ASN A 712 3.79 41.47 -17.83
C ASN A 712 4.01 42.93 -17.36
N PRO A 713 4.73 43.18 -16.25
CA PRO A 713 4.87 44.52 -15.69
C PRO A 713 5.91 45.40 -16.41
N VAL A 714 6.79 44.81 -17.22
CA VAL A 714 7.88 45.52 -17.92
C VAL A 714 7.36 46.22 -19.17
N ARG A 715 7.67 47.51 -19.33
CA ARG A 715 7.22 48.34 -20.45
C ARG A 715 8.37 49.18 -21.02
N LEU A 716 8.39 49.30 -22.34
CA LEU A 716 9.27 50.20 -23.08
C LEU A 716 8.56 51.54 -23.37
N SER A 717 9.22 52.67 -23.14
CA SER A 717 8.61 54.01 -23.31
C SER A 717 9.56 55.05 -23.92
N PRO A 718 9.25 55.60 -25.12
CA PRO A 718 8.26 55.11 -26.10
C PRO A 718 8.68 53.78 -26.75
N LYS A 719 7.73 53.02 -27.32
CA LYS A 719 8.01 51.77 -28.05
C LYS A 719 8.49 51.98 -29.49
N SER A 720 8.21 53.17 -30.04
CA SER A 720 8.65 53.57 -31.38
C SER A 720 8.81 55.08 -31.48
N PHE A 721 9.69 55.52 -32.38
CA PHE A 721 9.85 56.92 -32.76
C PHE A 721 10.58 57.06 -34.11
N THR A 722 10.55 58.26 -34.67
CA THR A 722 11.32 58.63 -35.86
C THR A 722 12.69 59.21 -35.47
N LEU A 723 13.71 58.92 -36.26
CA LEU A 723 15.09 59.38 -36.06
C LEU A 723 15.69 59.83 -37.40
N VAL A 724 16.19 61.06 -37.46
CA VAL A 724 16.90 61.58 -38.64
C VAL A 724 18.38 61.17 -38.55
N ALA A 725 18.90 60.56 -39.61
CA ALA A 725 20.28 60.14 -39.73
C ALA A 725 21.21 61.36 -39.66
N GLY A 726 22.18 61.35 -38.75
CA GLY A 726 23.07 62.49 -38.51
C GLY A 726 22.56 63.52 -37.50
N GLU A 727 21.35 63.38 -36.94
CA GLU A 727 20.84 64.26 -35.88
C GLU A 727 21.65 64.10 -34.58
N PRO A 728 22.41 65.13 -34.13
CA PRO A 728 23.33 65.00 -33.01
C PRO A 728 22.63 64.78 -31.66
N SER A 729 21.37 65.19 -31.52
CA SER A 729 20.62 65.09 -30.26
C SER A 729 19.95 63.71 -30.06
N GLY A 730 19.79 62.94 -31.13
CA GLY A 730 19.12 61.63 -31.09
C GLY A 730 17.71 61.65 -30.51
N LYS A 731 17.24 60.48 -30.04
CA LYS A 731 15.99 60.31 -29.27
C LYS A 731 16.21 59.35 -28.09
N ASP A 732 15.47 59.54 -27.00
CA ASP A 732 15.61 58.74 -25.80
C ASP A 732 14.45 57.73 -25.64
N TYR A 733 14.77 56.55 -25.13
CA TYR A 733 13.81 55.60 -24.57
C TYR A 733 14.27 55.07 -23.20
N ARG A 734 13.41 54.34 -22.49
CA ARG A 734 13.74 53.67 -21.22
C ARG A 734 12.79 52.53 -20.91
N PHE A 735 13.21 51.65 -20.01
CA PHE A 735 12.38 50.61 -19.41
C PHE A 735 11.67 51.18 -18.18
N LYS A 736 10.43 50.77 -17.99
CA LYS A 736 9.59 51.11 -16.84
C LYS A 736 8.90 49.87 -16.30
N ILE A 737 8.70 49.85 -14.99
CA ILE A 737 7.87 48.88 -14.28
C ILE A 737 6.50 49.53 -14.04
N THR A 738 5.45 48.79 -14.37
CA THR A 738 4.07 49.27 -14.23
C THR A 738 3.73 49.49 -12.75
N ALA A 739 3.04 50.59 -12.44
CA ALA A 739 2.65 50.89 -11.07
C ALA A 739 1.76 49.77 -10.51
N GLY A 740 2.07 49.28 -9.30
CA GLY A 740 1.38 48.16 -8.65
C GLY A 740 2.04 46.79 -8.86
N ALA A 741 3.09 46.68 -9.69
CA ALA A 741 3.93 45.49 -9.74
C ALA A 741 4.81 45.36 -8.48
N PRO A 742 5.26 44.15 -8.12
CA PRO A 742 6.18 43.95 -6.99
C PRO A 742 7.47 44.77 -7.15
N ASP A 743 7.95 45.46 -6.11
CA ASP A 743 9.19 46.23 -6.24
C ASP A 743 10.38 45.30 -6.57
N PRO A 744 11.22 45.61 -7.58
CA PRO A 744 12.39 44.78 -7.91
C PRO A 744 13.31 44.63 -6.71
N THR A 745 13.56 43.40 -6.30
CA THR A 745 14.46 43.08 -5.17
C THR A 745 15.93 42.94 -5.60
N ALA A 746 16.16 42.83 -6.90
CA ALA A 746 17.48 42.80 -7.53
C ALA A 746 17.48 43.65 -8.82
N ASP A 747 18.68 43.95 -9.33
CA ASP A 747 18.84 44.69 -10.58
C ASP A 747 18.22 43.92 -11.76
N LEU A 748 17.48 44.62 -12.60
CA LEU A 748 16.94 44.09 -13.86
C LEU A 748 17.87 44.53 -15.00
N ASN A 749 18.65 43.59 -15.50
CA ASN A 749 19.65 43.84 -16.53
C ASN A 749 19.05 43.56 -17.90
N PHE A 750 18.89 44.61 -18.70
CA PHE A 750 18.40 44.48 -20.06
C PHE A 750 19.58 44.38 -21.02
N GLU A 751 19.43 43.60 -22.08
CA GLU A 751 20.40 43.55 -23.19
C GLU A 751 19.69 43.86 -24.49
N ALA A 752 20.21 44.84 -25.24
CA ALA A 752 19.67 45.27 -26.52
C ALA A 752 20.49 44.69 -27.68
N THR A 753 19.83 44.00 -28.61
CA THR A 753 20.43 43.47 -29.83
C THR A 753 19.73 44.10 -31.03
N GLY A 754 20.48 44.82 -31.86
CA GLY A 754 19.98 45.43 -33.09
C GLY A 754 19.88 44.44 -34.25
N ASP A 755 18.93 44.68 -35.15
CA ASP A 755 18.79 43.93 -36.40
C ASP A 755 19.81 44.36 -37.47
N GLU A 756 19.75 43.74 -38.66
CA GLU A 756 20.64 44.08 -39.79
C GLU A 756 20.55 45.55 -40.21
N ALA A 757 19.37 46.18 -40.09
CA ALA A 757 19.17 47.58 -40.44
C ALA A 757 19.88 48.52 -39.43
N THR A 758 19.94 48.15 -38.15
CA THR A 758 20.75 48.89 -37.17
C THR A 758 22.24 48.88 -37.53
N VAL A 759 22.76 47.75 -38.02
CA VAL A 759 24.17 47.63 -38.42
C VAL A 759 24.43 48.40 -39.72
N THR A 760 23.57 48.21 -40.73
CA THR A 760 23.70 48.82 -42.05
C THR A 760 23.66 50.35 -41.98
N ASN A 761 22.75 50.90 -41.17
CA ASN A 761 22.56 52.35 -41.01
C ASN A 761 23.27 52.92 -39.78
N LYS A 762 24.13 52.11 -39.14
CA LYS A 762 24.93 52.49 -37.96
C LYS A 762 24.13 53.18 -36.86
N VAL A 763 22.96 52.62 -36.57
CA VAL A 763 22.13 53.03 -35.43
C VAL A 763 22.79 52.52 -34.16
N SER A 764 23.05 53.41 -33.22
CA SER A 764 23.80 53.15 -31.99
C SER A 764 22.99 53.56 -30.77
N LEU A 765 23.19 52.81 -29.68
CA LEU A 765 22.64 53.11 -28.37
C LEU A 765 23.74 53.66 -27.46
N SER A 766 23.39 54.63 -26.60
CA SER A 766 24.31 55.13 -25.55
C SER A 766 24.75 54.05 -24.56
N THR A 767 23.96 52.98 -24.43
CA THR A 767 24.30 51.74 -23.74
C THR A 767 23.44 50.62 -24.32
N ASN A 768 24.05 49.44 -24.51
CA ASN A 768 23.32 48.23 -24.88
C ASN A 768 22.84 47.45 -23.65
N SER A 769 23.22 47.89 -22.44
CA SER A 769 22.92 47.20 -21.18
C SER A 769 22.28 48.13 -20.14
N PRO A 770 21.07 48.65 -20.39
CA PRO A 770 20.36 49.46 -19.41
C PRO A 770 19.92 48.62 -18.21
N VAL A 771 19.86 49.25 -17.04
CA VAL A 771 19.52 48.60 -15.78
C VAL A 771 18.40 49.38 -15.09
N VAL A 772 17.40 48.66 -14.58
CA VAL A 772 16.50 49.15 -13.52
C VAL A 772 17.07 48.60 -12.22
N LYS A 773 17.50 49.47 -11.30
CA LYS A 773 18.11 49.00 -10.05
C LYS A 773 17.07 48.42 -9.10
N ALA A 774 17.51 47.58 -8.16
CA ALA A 774 16.67 47.14 -7.05
C ALA A 774 15.98 48.34 -6.36
N GLY A 775 14.66 48.24 -6.17
CA GLY A 775 13.80 49.28 -5.60
C GLY A 775 13.44 50.43 -6.53
N GLU A 776 13.96 50.48 -7.77
CA GLU A 776 13.61 51.48 -8.76
C GLU A 776 12.53 50.97 -9.73
N THR A 777 11.76 51.89 -10.32
CA THR A 777 10.68 51.57 -11.26
C THR A 777 11.00 51.93 -12.72
N GLN A 778 12.20 52.43 -13.00
CA GLN A 778 12.60 52.84 -14.34
C GLN A 778 14.11 52.81 -14.52
N SER A 779 14.56 52.57 -15.75
CA SER A 779 15.97 52.66 -16.10
C SER A 779 16.39 54.11 -16.35
N ASN A 780 17.71 54.34 -16.41
CA ASN A 780 18.23 55.54 -17.06
C ASN A 780 17.73 55.63 -18.52
N LYS A 781 17.67 56.85 -19.05
CA LYS A 781 17.36 57.07 -20.47
C LYS A 781 18.48 56.53 -21.34
N VAL A 782 18.13 55.75 -22.35
CA VAL A 782 19.03 55.28 -23.40
C VAL A 782 18.80 56.13 -24.63
N ARG A 783 19.85 56.84 -25.06
CA ARG A 783 19.84 57.62 -26.29
C ARG A 783 20.12 56.76 -27.50
N VAL A 784 19.37 56.98 -28.57
CA VAL A 784 19.54 56.36 -29.88
C VAL A 784 19.97 57.41 -30.88
N THR A 785 21.04 57.12 -31.62
CA THR A 785 21.63 57.96 -32.65
C THR A 785 21.91 57.15 -33.92
N ALA A 786 21.95 57.79 -35.07
CA ALA A 786 22.36 57.17 -36.33
C ALA A 786 23.39 58.08 -37.02
N GLU A 787 24.46 57.51 -37.59
CA GLU A 787 25.40 58.31 -38.39
C GLU A 787 24.70 58.92 -39.61
N ALA A 788 25.21 60.04 -40.12
CA ALA A 788 24.66 60.64 -41.34
C ALA A 788 24.80 59.67 -42.53
N SER A 789 23.68 59.35 -43.18
CA SER A 789 23.63 58.43 -44.32
C SER A 789 22.41 58.70 -45.21
N GLU A 790 22.51 58.36 -46.50
CA GLU A 790 21.36 58.32 -47.42
C GLU A 790 20.53 57.04 -47.18
N VAL A 791 19.77 57.03 -46.10
CA VAL A 791 18.83 55.95 -45.75
C VAL A 791 17.46 56.20 -46.40
N GLU A 792 16.83 55.15 -46.95
CA GLU A 792 15.45 55.25 -47.44
C GLU A 792 14.52 55.65 -46.28
N ALA A 793 13.61 56.60 -46.50
CA ALA A 793 12.76 57.06 -45.41
C ALA A 793 11.88 55.96 -44.87
N ASN A 794 11.59 56.06 -43.57
CA ASN A 794 10.80 55.08 -42.84
C ASN A 794 11.43 53.69 -42.78
N THR A 795 12.75 53.57 -43.05
CA THR A 795 13.49 52.31 -42.86
C THR A 795 13.38 51.88 -41.40
N PRO A 796 12.81 50.69 -41.11
CA PRO A 796 12.70 50.19 -39.75
C PRO A 796 14.04 49.62 -39.29
N ALA A 797 14.53 50.10 -38.16
CA ALA A 797 15.65 49.52 -37.43
C ALA A 797 15.14 49.10 -36.05
N VAL A 798 15.22 47.80 -35.76
CA VAL A 798 14.64 47.20 -34.56
C VAL A 798 15.74 46.80 -33.58
N PHE A 799 15.55 47.15 -32.31
CA PHE A 799 16.33 46.57 -31.20
C PHE A 799 15.45 45.62 -30.40
N ALA A 800 15.79 44.33 -30.42
CA ALA A 800 15.20 43.33 -29.55
C ALA A 800 15.83 43.42 -28.15
N HIS A 801 15.04 43.12 -27.12
CA HIS A 801 15.50 43.19 -25.73
C HIS A 801 15.29 41.86 -25.00
N THR A 802 16.25 41.52 -24.16
CA THR A 802 16.10 40.48 -23.14
C THR A 802 16.26 41.11 -21.76
N VAL A 803 15.71 40.47 -20.72
CA VAL A 803 15.92 40.86 -19.32
C VAL A 803 16.44 39.66 -18.53
N SER A 804 17.44 39.90 -17.69
CA SER A 804 17.98 38.92 -16.75
C SER A 804 18.06 39.51 -15.35
N SER A 805 17.69 38.72 -14.34
CA SER A 805 17.76 39.12 -12.95
C SER A 805 17.83 37.90 -12.02
N THR A 806 18.30 38.09 -10.79
CA THR A 806 18.09 37.10 -9.73
C THR A 806 16.70 37.24 -9.08
N ASP A 807 15.96 38.30 -9.40
CA ASP A 807 14.56 38.44 -8.99
C ASP A 807 13.66 37.62 -9.92
N THR A 808 13.07 36.56 -9.37
CA THR A 808 12.24 35.63 -10.13
C THR A 808 10.95 36.24 -10.67
N ASN A 809 10.48 37.37 -10.13
CA ASN A 809 9.32 38.07 -10.67
C ASN A 809 9.58 38.67 -12.05
N TYR A 810 10.85 38.91 -12.40
CA TYR A 810 11.25 39.65 -13.59
C TYR A 810 12.16 38.88 -14.55
N ASP A 811 12.91 37.90 -14.04
CA ASP A 811 13.92 37.19 -14.81
C ASP A 811 13.37 36.50 -16.08
N GLY A 812 13.91 36.83 -17.26
CA GLY A 812 13.49 36.21 -18.51
C GLY A 812 12.09 36.58 -19.00
N LEU A 813 11.44 37.61 -18.44
CA LEU A 813 10.19 38.13 -19.00
C LEU A 813 10.35 38.59 -20.46
N VAL A 814 9.26 38.56 -21.22
CA VAL A 814 9.23 39.17 -22.55
C VAL A 814 9.34 40.69 -22.43
N VAL A 815 10.10 41.31 -23.33
CA VAL A 815 10.33 42.75 -23.32
C VAL A 815 10.04 43.26 -24.73
N ASP A 816 9.32 44.38 -24.82
CA ASP A 816 9.03 45.03 -26.10
C ASP A 816 10.32 45.34 -26.87
N SER A 817 10.32 45.08 -28.17
CA SER A 817 11.34 45.60 -29.07
C SER A 817 11.16 47.10 -29.28
N LEU A 818 12.26 47.83 -29.46
CA LEU A 818 12.23 49.23 -29.88
C LEU A 818 12.20 49.29 -31.42
N LEU A 819 11.22 50.01 -31.99
CA LEU A 819 11.16 50.31 -33.42
C LEU A 819 11.62 51.75 -33.69
N VAL A 820 12.78 51.88 -34.33
CA VAL A 820 13.31 53.17 -34.81
C VAL A 820 13.01 53.30 -36.29
N ARG A 821 12.34 54.38 -36.71
CA ARG A 821 12.07 54.67 -38.12
C ARG A 821 13.05 55.73 -38.61
N LEU A 822 13.96 55.34 -39.49
CA LEU A 822 15.06 56.19 -39.98
C LEU A 822 14.64 57.06 -41.16
N PHE A 823 15.19 58.28 -41.21
CA PHE A 823 15.00 59.25 -42.30
C PHE A 823 16.35 59.91 -42.62
N SER A 824 16.66 60.15 -43.90
CA SER A 824 17.93 60.77 -44.35
C SER A 824 17.97 62.29 -44.18
N VAL A 825 16.81 62.94 -44.15
CA VAL A 825 16.66 64.40 -44.07
C VAL A 825 15.49 64.77 -43.15
N ASP A 826 15.57 65.95 -42.53
CA ASP A 826 14.48 66.54 -41.73
C ASP A 826 13.47 67.24 -42.67
N PRO A 827 12.15 67.24 -42.42
CA PRO A 827 11.20 68.05 -43.18
C PRO A 827 11.62 69.53 -43.20
N SER A 828 11.50 70.17 -44.36
CA SER A 828 11.93 71.55 -44.58
C SER A 828 10.78 72.43 -45.07
N ILE A 829 10.61 73.61 -44.47
CA ILE A 829 9.59 74.60 -44.86
C ILE A 829 10.27 75.94 -45.12
N SER A 830 9.91 76.59 -46.23
CA SER A 830 10.33 77.94 -46.57
C SER A 830 9.20 78.92 -46.29
N ILE A 831 9.47 80.00 -45.57
CA ILE A 831 8.48 81.04 -45.26
C ILE A 831 8.94 82.36 -45.87
N THR A 832 8.15 82.92 -46.78
CA THR A 832 8.37 84.25 -47.33
C THR A 832 7.42 85.24 -46.66
N LYS A 833 7.96 86.20 -45.91
CA LYS A 833 7.20 87.27 -45.26
C LYS A 833 7.29 88.55 -46.07
N ARG A 834 6.15 89.12 -46.46
CA ARG A 834 6.03 90.39 -47.21
C ARG A 834 5.14 91.35 -46.45
N ALA A 835 5.50 92.63 -46.46
CA ALA A 835 4.79 93.68 -45.74
C ALA A 835 3.99 94.56 -46.72
N PHE A 836 2.76 94.90 -46.37
CA PHE A 836 1.85 95.73 -47.18
C PHE A 836 1.27 96.85 -46.32
N VAL A 837 1.22 98.04 -46.90
CA VAL A 837 0.66 99.25 -46.31
C VAL A 837 -0.45 99.81 -47.18
N SER A 838 -1.26 100.71 -46.64
CA SER A 838 -2.40 101.32 -47.36
C SER A 838 -3.41 100.27 -47.86
N VAL A 839 -3.52 99.15 -47.15
CA VAL A 839 -4.44 98.05 -47.44
C VAL A 839 -5.87 98.49 -47.16
N SER A 840 -6.73 98.45 -48.16
CA SER A 840 -8.16 98.79 -47.99
C SER A 840 -9.04 97.59 -47.67
N ASP A 841 -8.57 96.37 -47.94
CA ASP A 841 -9.23 95.12 -47.56
C ASP A 841 -8.21 94.13 -46.97
N SER A 842 -8.32 93.87 -45.67
CA SER A 842 -7.44 92.95 -44.93
C SER A 842 -8.05 91.57 -44.65
N SER A 843 -9.16 91.23 -45.31
CA SER A 843 -9.94 90.01 -45.01
C SER A 843 -9.27 88.69 -45.44
N SER A 844 -8.36 88.72 -46.41
CA SER A 844 -7.55 87.56 -46.81
C SER A 844 -6.14 88.00 -47.26
N PRO A 845 -5.16 87.09 -47.28
CA PRO A 845 -3.83 87.37 -47.83
C PRO A 845 -3.87 87.92 -49.27
N GLU A 846 -4.74 87.37 -50.13
CA GLU A 846 -4.90 87.80 -51.52
C GLU A 846 -5.47 89.21 -51.62
N SER A 847 -6.50 89.54 -50.83
CA SER A 847 -7.05 90.90 -50.76
C SER A 847 -6.04 91.92 -50.26
N ILE A 848 -5.20 91.54 -49.29
CA ILE A 848 -4.11 92.38 -48.77
C ILE A 848 -3.10 92.69 -49.89
N MET A 849 -2.69 91.67 -50.64
CA MET A 849 -1.74 91.84 -51.74
C MET A 849 -2.32 92.64 -52.92
N ALA A 850 -3.64 92.54 -53.16
CA ALA A 850 -4.30 93.23 -54.27
C ALA A 850 -4.63 94.69 -53.96
N THR A 851 -4.95 95.01 -52.70
CA THR A 851 -5.39 96.35 -52.29
C THR A 851 -4.32 97.16 -51.56
N GLY A 852 -3.29 96.49 -51.03
CA GLY A 852 -2.15 97.11 -50.39
C GLY A 852 -1.03 97.49 -51.36
N THR A 853 -0.24 98.47 -50.95
CA THR A 853 1.06 98.77 -51.57
C THR A 853 2.14 98.04 -50.77
N GLU A 854 2.97 97.23 -51.44
CA GLU A 854 4.05 96.51 -50.77
C GLU A 854 5.10 97.49 -50.22
N ALA A 855 5.45 97.32 -48.95
CA ALA A 855 6.55 98.02 -48.31
C ALA A 855 7.84 97.24 -48.56
N LEU A 856 8.73 97.83 -49.35
CA LEU A 856 10.00 97.19 -49.71
C LEU A 856 10.99 97.25 -48.56
N LYS A 857 11.91 96.28 -48.54
CA LYS A 857 12.96 96.19 -47.51
C LYS A 857 13.77 97.49 -47.46
N GLY A 858 13.78 98.13 -46.28
CA GLY A 858 14.50 99.39 -46.04
C GLY A 858 13.68 100.65 -46.28
N GLU A 859 12.43 100.55 -46.75
CA GLU A 859 11.53 101.70 -46.79
C GLU A 859 11.18 102.16 -45.38
N ARG A 860 11.22 103.48 -45.19
CA ARG A 860 10.78 104.11 -43.94
C ARG A 860 9.27 104.23 -43.97
N LEU A 861 8.62 103.44 -43.13
CA LEU A 861 7.18 103.55 -42.87
C LEU A 861 6.91 104.66 -41.86
N THR A 862 5.73 105.27 -41.93
CA THR A 862 5.33 106.35 -41.03
C THR A 862 4.88 105.80 -39.68
N ASP A 863 5.07 106.57 -38.61
CA ASP A 863 4.61 106.23 -37.26
C ASP A 863 3.10 105.92 -37.24
N ALA A 864 2.72 104.87 -36.51
CA ALA A 864 1.35 104.38 -36.41
C ALA A 864 0.69 103.96 -37.75
N GLN A 865 1.48 103.72 -38.80
CA GLN A 865 0.96 103.16 -40.05
C GLN A 865 0.52 101.69 -39.84
N PRO A 866 -0.70 101.32 -40.24
CA PRO A 866 -1.10 99.92 -40.31
C PRO A 866 -0.27 99.17 -41.36
N VAL A 867 0.29 98.04 -40.95
CA VAL A 867 1.06 97.13 -41.81
C VAL A 867 0.44 95.74 -41.71
N CYS A 868 0.10 95.18 -42.87
CA CYS A 868 -0.30 93.79 -43.00
C CYS A 868 0.87 92.97 -43.52
N PHE A 869 1.17 91.87 -42.86
CA PHE A 869 2.16 90.91 -43.32
C PHE A 869 1.45 89.72 -43.95
N VAL A 870 1.94 89.30 -45.11
CA VAL A 870 1.54 88.06 -45.76
C VAL A 870 2.72 87.10 -45.69
N TYR A 871 2.46 85.90 -45.17
CA TYR A 871 3.40 84.80 -45.01
C TYR A 871 3.04 83.72 -46.02
N THR A 872 3.88 83.52 -47.02
CA THR A 872 3.77 82.38 -47.93
C THR A 872 4.60 81.24 -47.37
N VAL A 873 3.93 80.18 -46.94
CA VAL A 873 4.50 79.00 -46.27
C VAL A 873 4.54 77.89 -47.29
N THR A 874 5.73 77.54 -47.75
CA THR A 874 5.96 76.53 -48.79
C THR A 874 6.61 75.32 -48.17
N ASN A 875 6.04 74.14 -48.39
CA ASN A 875 6.74 72.90 -48.06
C ASN A 875 7.82 72.67 -49.12
N THR A 876 9.08 72.87 -48.71
CA THR A 876 10.27 72.68 -49.54
C THR A 876 11.02 71.41 -49.15
N SER A 877 10.35 70.49 -48.45
CA SER A 877 10.93 69.19 -48.07
C SER A 877 11.40 68.46 -49.32
N ARG A 878 12.49 67.72 -49.18
CA ARG A 878 13.06 66.89 -50.24
C ARG A 878 12.96 65.41 -49.86
N ASP A 879 13.17 64.55 -50.85
CA ASP A 879 13.18 63.09 -50.72
C ASP A 879 11.88 62.57 -50.11
N ALA A 880 11.88 61.52 -49.29
CA ALA A 880 10.63 60.87 -48.91
C ALA A 880 9.78 61.59 -47.82
N TRP A 881 10.09 62.85 -47.51
CA TRP A 881 9.12 63.83 -46.99
C TRP A 881 8.36 64.58 -48.12
N GLU A 882 8.52 64.14 -49.39
CA GLU A 882 7.69 64.42 -50.60
C GLU A 882 6.24 63.98 -50.44
N THR A 883 5.65 64.26 -49.29
CA THR A 883 4.27 63.95 -48.94
C THR A 883 3.62 65.19 -48.32
N ILE A 884 2.51 65.00 -47.61
CA ILE A 884 1.75 66.08 -47.00
C ILE A 884 2.25 66.27 -45.57
N LEU A 885 2.78 67.44 -45.24
CA LEU A 885 2.99 67.83 -43.83
C LEU A 885 1.62 68.17 -43.22
N SER A 886 1.32 67.69 -42.03
CA SER A 886 0.09 68.03 -41.32
C SER A 886 0.36 68.98 -40.15
N ASP A 887 -0.62 69.82 -39.84
CA ASP A 887 -0.65 70.70 -38.66
C ASP A 887 0.57 71.64 -38.53
N VAL A 888 1.04 72.20 -39.65
CA VAL A 888 2.17 73.14 -39.67
C VAL A 888 1.76 74.44 -38.98
N THR A 889 2.33 74.71 -37.80
CA THR A 889 2.06 75.94 -37.04
C THR A 889 3.09 77.02 -37.39
N VAL A 890 2.62 78.18 -37.85
CA VAL A 890 3.47 79.30 -38.25
C VAL A 890 3.40 80.39 -37.20
N THR A 891 4.57 80.76 -36.68
CA THR A 891 4.71 81.78 -35.63
C THR A 891 5.62 82.92 -36.09
N ASP A 892 5.39 84.11 -35.56
CA ASP A 892 6.26 85.26 -35.70
C ASP A 892 6.78 85.70 -34.33
N SER A 893 8.03 86.14 -34.29
CA SER A 893 8.67 86.63 -33.06
C SER A 893 7.97 87.89 -32.51
N ASP A 894 7.29 88.67 -33.34
CA ASP A 894 6.43 89.75 -32.86
C ASP A 894 5.09 89.18 -32.40
N THR A 895 4.96 88.97 -31.10
CA THR A 895 3.78 88.35 -30.48
C THR A 895 2.48 89.15 -30.65
N ARG A 896 2.56 90.38 -31.20
CA ARG A 896 1.39 91.21 -31.55
C ARG A 896 0.78 90.80 -32.90
N LEU A 897 1.51 90.06 -33.73
CA LEU A 897 1.01 89.51 -34.99
C LEU A 897 0.38 88.15 -34.69
N GLY A 898 -0.95 88.09 -34.65
CA GLY A 898 -1.70 86.90 -34.27
C GLY A 898 -1.79 86.65 -32.76
N GLU A 899 -2.45 85.57 -32.33
CA GLU A 899 -2.62 85.25 -30.91
C GLU A 899 -1.32 84.64 -30.36
N GLY A 900 -0.61 85.41 -29.51
CA GLY A 900 0.67 84.96 -28.95
C GLY A 900 1.81 84.81 -29.97
N GLY A 901 1.71 85.50 -31.10
CA GLY A 901 2.65 85.35 -32.23
C GLY A 901 2.28 84.22 -33.20
N ILE A 902 1.19 83.48 -32.96
CA ILE A 902 0.73 82.45 -33.89
C ILE A 902 -0.03 83.12 -35.04
N ILE A 903 0.53 83.03 -36.24
CA ILE A 903 -0.05 83.57 -37.46
C ILE A 903 -1.15 82.65 -37.99
N GLY A 904 -0.98 81.34 -37.86
CA GLY A 904 -1.98 80.34 -38.21
C GLY A 904 -1.44 78.92 -38.20
N VAL A 905 -2.34 77.94 -38.32
CA VAL A 905 -2.02 76.52 -38.48
C VAL A 905 -2.46 76.10 -39.87
N VAL A 906 -1.57 75.46 -40.62
CA VAL A 906 -1.87 74.86 -41.93
C VAL A 906 -2.17 73.38 -41.70
N PRO A 907 -3.44 72.95 -41.83
CA PRO A 907 -3.83 71.58 -41.50
C PRO A 907 -3.12 70.54 -42.38
N THR A 908 -2.90 70.86 -43.66
CA THR A 908 -2.17 70.04 -44.62
C THR A 908 -1.38 70.91 -45.59
N LEU A 909 -0.11 70.57 -45.80
CA LEU A 909 0.81 71.27 -46.71
C LEU A 909 1.58 70.24 -47.57
N PRO A 910 1.05 69.89 -48.75
CA PRO A 910 1.74 69.02 -49.72
C PRO A 910 3.09 69.60 -50.17
N VAL A 911 4.05 68.76 -50.55
CA VAL A 911 5.33 69.24 -51.10
C VAL A 911 5.14 70.07 -52.37
N GLY A 912 5.87 71.19 -52.45
CA GLY A 912 5.80 72.15 -53.54
C GLY A 912 4.62 73.11 -53.45
N GLU A 913 3.60 72.79 -52.64
CA GLU A 913 2.47 73.69 -52.40
C GLU A 913 2.83 74.79 -51.41
N SER A 914 2.15 75.92 -51.57
CA SER A 914 2.29 77.08 -50.69
C SER A 914 0.94 77.50 -50.16
N VAL A 915 0.87 77.76 -48.86
CA VAL A 915 -0.32 78.34 -48.22
C VAL A 915 0.03 79.75 -47.75
N MET A 916 -0.86 80.71 -48.03
CA MET A 916 -0.69 82.07 -47.54
C MET A 916 -1.45 82.25 -46.24
N LEU A 917 -0.77 82.83 -45.25
CA LEU A 917 -1.35 83.32 -44.01
C LEU A 917 -1.13 84.82 -43.93
N SER A 918 -1.93 85.54 -43.17
CA SER A 918 -1.74 86.97 -42.97
C SER A 918 -1.97 87.40 -41.53
N ALA A 919 -1.26 88.45 -41.12
CA ALA A 919 -1.48 89.13 -39.85
C ALA A 919 -1.22 90.62 -40.02
N CYS A 920 -2.14 91.46 -39.53
CA CYS A 920 -1.99 92.91 -39.57
C CYS A 920 -1.76 93.46 -38.16
N SER A 921 -0.91 94.48 -38.08
CA SER A 921 -0.72 95.24 -36.86
C SER A 921 -0.39 96.70 -37.18
N VAL A 922 -0.35 97.54 -36.17
CA VAL A 922 0.03 98.95 -36.31
C VAL A 922 1.46 99.11 -35.83
N LEU A 923 2.31 99.78 -36.62
CA LEU A 923 3.69 100.07 -36.21
C LEU A 923 3.68 100.93 -34.95
N ILE A 924 4.41 100.48 -33.92
CA ILE A 924 4.68 101.31 -32.75
C ILE A 924 5.97 102.07 -33.02
N PRO A 925 6.01 103.41 -32.84
CA PRO A 925 7.22 104.18 -33.01
C PRO A 925 8.30 103.66 -32.05
N VAL A 926 9.48 103.34 -32.59
CA VAL A 926 10.67 103.10 -31.77
C VAL A 926 11.56 104.33 -31.93
N ASP A 927 11.81 105.03 -30.83
CA ASP A 927 12.74 106.16 -30.80
C ASP A 927 14.15 105.64 -31.12
N THR A 928 14.64 105.93 -32.32
CA THR A 928 15.94 105.47 -32.82
C THR A 928 17.09 106.41 -32.42
N THR A 929 16.90 107.30 -31.43
CA THR A 929 17.95 108.21 -30.93
C THR A 929 18.79 107.68 -29.77
N VAL A 930 18.67 106.41 -29.36
CA VAL A 930 19.51 105.81 -28.31
C VAL A 930 20.15 104.51 -28.79
N GLU A 931 21.49 104.50 -28.90
CA GLU A 931 22.31 103.31 -29.19
C GLU A 931 22.42 102.38 -27.97
N GLY A 932 21.95 101.12 -28.13
CA GLY A 932 22.42 99.90 -27.43
C GLY A 932 21.92 99.63 -25.99
N PRO A 933 22.01 98.37 -25.50
CA PRO A 933 22.64 97.19 -26.08
C PRO A 933 21.70 96.20 -26.81
#